data_AF-A0A9D1E2D1-F1
#
_entry.id   AF-A0A9D1E2D1-F1
#
_cell.length_a   1.000
_cell.length_b   1.000
_cell.length_c   1.000
_cell.angle_alpha   90.00
_cell.angle_beta   90.00
_cell.angle_gamma   90.00
#
_symmetry.space_group_name_H-M   'P 1'
#
loop_
_entity.id
_entity.type
_entity.pdbx_description
1 polymer ?
#
loop_
_entity_poly.entity_id
_entity_poly.type
_entity_poly.pdbx_seq_one_letter_code
_entity_poly.pdbx_strand_id
1 'polypeptide(L)'
;MIRPRNLTLILLTATICSSATYAGTINSDTALIDTALASAITSDIPEEGVPKELAQWRKAAYSDVRYRLHFDIPEKRSERVDGRIAVSLGLREPEDIVLDFREPASSIHSVKVNGHTVPREHLSAQENVSHGNGSPERNISHGEEARGENAGIQHSCIIANEHIIIPAAMTRSGENTVEIAFTAGDQSLNRNDSFLYTLLVPERARTLFPCFDQPDMKALYTLSLEVPADWKAVSNTYIEKEELIHTGDAPEVHAATRKLITFSRTEPLSTYLFSFVAGEFYRKDYDDGRHRFSAYYRETDTAKTAQLDDIFAEVAASLEWLEEYTGVPYPFAKYDFIILPGFQYGGMEHTGATLYNDGRMFLSPNPTLGDRLSRTELIAHETAHMWFGDLVTMKWFDEVWTKEVFANHFAAWISEPLYPEVNHRLNRLRSFNTSALSEDRTEGTVSISQELPNLRYAGLVYGQIIYNKAPVMMEKLIEIMGRDAFRQGIQTYLKRYAYSNATWDDLVGILDSLTSADLRGFSRAWVYEKGMPDLTFRITDRDSLTVTQSDPLGRGILWPQSFGVTVSDGTQSIQTEVRMDAAEITVPIAPHATGTPSGTGLTGARYILPNTDGRGYGRFILPRESARWLLGHWPEIQDGTARFATLMNLQENYLAGLISAQDWSRSILAGLEKETDQLTASSLSGFLSRAMDDLNGTDREAVEQRLWTLAHTHPEQPIRTILLRSLPSGLTTAALCDSLYAIWETQSEPLYSENNYTSLAWELAIRFPDRAGHILATQRARLTDPDRLRRFDYISRAVNPDEAARDTLFQSLMLAENRRIEPWTSSVLSYLNHPLRESSSVRYIRPGLDILEEVQRTGDIFFPRNWAGALLGSHRSPEAWQEVQKFLQDNPDYPVLLRNKILQAAYSLFRANTTVAVSTTPEDSLIYARTMQKLLPLAGRPSGEIMTAAAEALCGTPYKGGTLESTPEHLTVNLRETDCILLVEACTAMTLLLKNNPGLKDNPGGGIPPFEDFCTMLRSLRYRNGIVSGYPSRLHYTSEWLLQARDNGILREVSEELGGIPLEQEFSFMSSHRDNYPQLRGNAGTAAAEQIRRTEERLDTAAAYYYIPAEKIREAEASIQDGDIICIVSSTPGLDITHTGIARRAGDSSLHFIHASMREGRTVMEARTLREYVKKGGIRVARLY
;
A
#
# COMPACT_ATOMS: atom_id res chain seq x y z
N MET A 1 25.21 -59.20 3.31
CA MET A 1 25.89 -60.03 2.30
C MET A 1 25.85 -59.26 0.98
N ILE A 2 27.01 -59.00 0.38
CA ILE A 2 27.25 -58.45 -0.98
C ILE A 2 26.95 -56.95 -1.22
N ARG A 3 28.03 -56.17 -1.21
CA ARG A 3 28.31 -54.84 -1.83
C ARG A 3 28.69 -55.04 -3.34
N PRO A 4 29.01 -54.03 -4.19
CA PRO A 4 28.67 -52.58 -4.29
C PRO A 4 28.50 -52.04 -5.77
N ARG A 5 28.43 -50.68 -5.92
CA ARG A 5 28.72 -49.79 -7.09
C ARG A 5 27.56 -49.52 -8.08
N ASN A 6 27.25 -48.31 -8.56
CA ASN A 6 27.93 -47.01 -8.62
C ASN A 6 26.91 -45.85 -8.88
N LEU A 7 27.23 -44.67 -8.34
CA LEU A 7 27.05 -43.28 -8.83
C LEU A 7 25.80 -42.82 -9.62
N THR A 8 25.24 -41.69 -9.16
CA THR A 8 24.99 -40.37 -9.83
C THR A 8 23.59 -39.84 -9.44
N LEU A 9 23.46 -38.96 -8.44
CA LEU A 9 23.49 -37.48 -8.45
C LEU A 9 22.13 -36.82 -8.82
N ILE A 10 21.75 -35.84 -7.99
CA ILE A 10 20.84 -34.68 -8.21
C ILE A 10 19.42 -34.74 -7.62
N LEU A 11 19.32 -34.08 -6.43
CA LEU A 11 18.36 -33.07 -5.94
C LEU A 11 16.83 -33.29 -6.13
N LEU A 12 16.09 -33.53 -5.03
CA LEU A 12 15.29 -32.56 -4.23
C LEU A 12 14.10 -31.97 -5.02
N THR A 13 12.86 -32.35 -4.69
CA THR A 13 12.08 -31.61 -3.69
C THR A 13 10.97 -32.46 -3.05
N ALA A 14 10.70 -32.14 -1.79
CA ALA A 14 9.77 -32.81 -0.88
C ALA A 14 8.31 -32.44 -1.13
N THR A 15 7.37 -33.36 -0.84
CA THR A 15 6.09 -33.01 -0.19
C THR A 15 5.44 -34.22 0.50
N ILE A 16 4.73 -33.92 1.59
CA ILE A 16 3.50 -34.53 2.16
C ILE A 16 3.58 -35.22 3.54
N CYS A 17 2.97 -34.48 4.49
CA CYS A 17 2.22 -34.81 5.70
C CYS A 17 1.79 -36.27 5.97
N SER A 18 1.85 -36.70 7.24
CA SER A 18 0.71 -36.62 8.19
C SER A 18 0.84 -37.61 9.36
N SER A 19 0.48 -37.11 10.55
CA SER A 19 -0.10 -37.78 11.72
C SER A 19 0.19 -39.26 12.01
N ALA A 20 0.76 -39.52 13.20
CA ALA A 20 0.33 -40.62 14.06
C ALA A 20 0.62 -40.31 15.55
N THR A 21 -0.45 -40.33 16.34
CA THR A 21 -0.46 -40.30 17.80
C THR A 21 0.13 -41.59 18.38
N TYR A 22 1.05 -41.48 19.36
CA TYR A 22 1.26 -42.53 20.35
C TYR A 22 1.69 -41.91 21.69
N ALA A 23 0.97 -42.24 22.75
CA ALA A 23 1.25 -41.88 24.13
C ALA A 23 2.46 -42.67 24.66
N GLY A 24 3.31 -42.02 25.45
CA GLY A 24 4.41 -42.64 26.18
C GLY A 24 5.09 -41.63 27.11
N THR A 25 5.00 -41.90 28.40
CA THR A 25 5.42 -41.08 29.55
C THR A 25 6.94 -41.08 29.79
N ILE A 26 7.45 -39.97 30.36
CA ILE A 26 8.66 -39.81 31.20
C ILE A 26 10.03 -39.78 30.47
N ASN A 27 10.68 -38.61 30.39
CA ASN A 27 11.69 -38.16 31.37
C ASN A 27 12.22 -36.76 31.03
N SER A 28 12.58 -36.02 32.09
CA SER A 28 13.30 -34.76 32.09
C SER A 28 14.68 -34.88 31.44
N ASP A 29 15.00 -34.01 30.49
CA ASP A 29 16.36 -33.55 30.19
C ASP A 29 16.30 -32.24 29.38
N THR A 30 16.01 -31.15 30.08
CA THR A 30 16.26 -29.78 29.62
C THR A 30 17.74 -29.45 29.82
N ALA A 31 18.59 -29.87 28.88
CA ALA A 31 19.93 -29.33 28.67
C ALA A 31 20.57 -30.08 27.48
N LEU A 32 20.36 -29.62 26.24
CA LEU A 32 21.22 -29.99 25.08
C LEU A 32 20.87 -29.28 23.75
N ILE A 33 20.17 -28.13 23.76
CA ILE A 33 19.95 -27.33 22.52
C ILE A 33 20.71 -25.97 22.54
N ASP A 34 21.21 -25.51 23.69
CA ASP A 34 21.89 -24.20 23.80
C ASP A 34 23.42 -24.21 23.56
N THR A 35 23.98 -25.23 22.91
CA THR A 35 25.45 -25.35 22.78
C THR A 35 25.97 -25.68 21.37
N ALA A 36 25.10 -25.61 20.36
CA ALA A 36 25.50 -25.87 18.96
C ALA A 36 25.55 -24.60 18.05
N LEU A 37 25.33 -23.40 18.61
CA LEU A 37 25.40 -22.11 17.88
C LEU A 37 26.57 -21.21 18.33
N ALA A 38 27.44 -21.71 19.20
CA ALA A 38 28.61 -20.99 19.70
C ALA A 38 29.88 -21.79 19.40
N SER A 39 30.24 -21.90 18.12
CA SER A 39 31.56 -22.38 17.69
C SER A 39 31.81 -22.08 16.22
N ALA A 40 32.80 -21.22 15.98
CA ALA A 40 33.54 -21.00 14.73
C ALA A 40 32.84 -20.22 13.59
N ILE A 41 32.86 -18.88 13.68
CA ILE A 41 33.24 -18.09 12.49
C ILE A 41 34.77 -18.03 12.53
N THR A 42 35.44 -18.94 11.83
CA THR A 42 36.86 -18.76 11.47
C THR A 42 36.93 -18.52 9.97
N SER A 43 37.46 -17.36 9.60
CA SER A 43 37.95 -16.94 8.27
C SER A 43 37.01 -16.57 7.13
N ASP A 44 35.70 -16.32 7.35
CA ASP A 44 34.85 -15.74 6.31
C ASP A 44 34.45 -14.30 6.64
N ILE A 45 34.75 -13.39 5.71
CA ILE A 45 34.38 -11.97 5.79
C ILE A 45 32.85 -11.89 5.66
N PRO A 46 32.14 -11.22 6.58
CA PRO A 46 30.69 -11.07 6.45
C PRO A 46 30.30 -10.43 5.12
N GLU A 47 29.12 -10.77 4.61
CA GLU A 47 28.61 -10.09 3.41
C GLU A 47 28.36 -8.59 3.68
N GLU A 48 28.24 -7.83 2.60
CA GLU A 48 27.91 -6.40 2.65
C GLU A 48 26.56 -6.16 3.35
N GLY A 49 26.45 -5.08 4.12
CA GLY A 49 25.32 -4.88 5.03
C GLY A 49 25.59 -5.40 6.44
N VAL A 50 24.52 -5.53 7.22
CA VAL A 50 24.55 -6.17 8.54
C VAL A 50 23.62 -7.38 8.47
N PRO A 51 24.16 -8.59 8.21
CA PRO A 51 23.38 -9.82 8.20
C PRO A 51 22.78 -10.10 9.56
N LYS A 52 21.57 -10.67 9.58
CA LYS A 52 20.88 -11.04 10.82
C LYS A 52 21.70 -12.00 11.68
N GLU A 53 22.41 -12.94 11.05
CA GLU A 53 23.29 -13.90 11.74
C GLU A 53 24.48 -13.21 12.42
N LEU A 54 25.13 -12.25 11.74
CA LEU A 54 26.21 -11.45 12.32
C LEU A 54 25.70 -10.68 13.54
N ALA A 55 24.53 -10.05 13.43
CA ALA A 55 23.93 -9.31 14.53
C ALA A 55 23.62 -10.19 15.74
N GLN A 56 23.07 -11.38 15.51
CA GLN A 56 22.77 -12.36 16.57
C GLN A 56 24.05 -12.84 17.28
N TRP A 57 25.11 -13.13 16.52
CA TRP A 57 26.39 -13.51 17.09
C TRP A 57 27.00 -12.37 17.92
N ARG A 58 27.04 -11.14 17.41
CA ARG A 58 27.54 -9.97 18.15
C ARG A 58 26.78 -9.78 19.47
N LYS A 59 25.45 -9.91 19.44
CA LYS A 59 24.61 -9.79 20.64
C LYS A 59 24.93 -10.84 21.71
N ALA A 60 25.31 -12.05 21.29
CA ALA A 60 25.70 -13.13 22.20
C ALA A 60 27.13 -12.96 22.74
N ALA A 61 28.05 -12.44 21.92
CA ALA A 61 29.47 -12.34 22.22
C ALA A 61 29.86 -11.05 22.98
N TYR A 62 29.19 -9.92 22.70
CA TYR A 62 29.59 -8.59 23.16
C TYR A 62 28.66 -8.07 24.27
N SER A 63 29.23 -7.33 25.24
CA SER A 63 28.47 -6.62 26.28
C SER A 63 28.97 -5.18 26.48
N ASP A 64 28.21 -4.38 27.24
CA ASP A 64 28.66 -3.08 27.79
C ASP A 64 29.24 -2.08 26.78
N VAL A 65 28.63 -2.01 25.59
CA VAL A 65 29.09 -1.16 24.49
C VAL A 65 29.00 0.33 24.85
N ARG A 66 30.08 1.07 24.60
CA ARG A 66 30.19 2.51 24.82
C ARG A 66 30.94 3.19 23.67
N TYR A 67 30.46 4.36 23.27
CA TYR A 67 31.06 5.17 22.22
C TYR A 67 31.50 6.53 22.78
N ARG A 68 32.75 6.92 22.50
CA ARG A 68 33.23 8.30 22.68
C ARG A 68 33.59 8.86 21.32
N LEU A 69 32.84 9.86 20.88
CA LEU A 69 32.91 10.46 19.54
C LEU A 69 33.44 11.88 19.60
N HIS A 70 34.22 12.23 18.59
CA HIS A 70 34.66 13.59 18.31
C HIS A 70 34.59 13.84 16.81
N PHE A 71 34.01 14.96 16.40
CA PHE A 71 33.99 15.40 15.01
C PHE A 71 34.50 16.82 14.87
N ASP A 72 35.31 17.04 13.84
CA ASP A 72 35.70 18.35 13.34
C ASP A 72 34.74 18.73 12.19
N ILE A 73 33.85 19.70 12.45
CA ILE A 73 32.85 20.17 11.50
C ILE A 73 33.35 21.45 10.83
N PRO A 74 33.85 21.42 9.59
CA PRO A 74 34.36 22.61 8.92
C PRO A 74 33.23 23.57 8.55
N GLU A 75 33.58 24.85 8.35
CA GLU A 75 32.63 25.89 7.92
C GLU A 75 32.13 25.64 6.49
N LYS A 76 33.01 25.20 5.59
CA LYS A 76 32.65 24.98 4.18
C LYS A 76 32.18 23.55 3.96
N ARG A 77 31.03 23.42 3.29
CA ARG A 77 30.47 22.13 2.86
C ARG A 77 31.43 21.26 2.04
N SER A 78 32.33 21.87 1.25
CA SER A 78 33.28 21.14 0.39
C SER A 78 34.44 20.50 1.15
N GLU A 79 34.71 20.92 2.39
CA GLU A 79 35.79 20.38 3.20
C GLU A 79 35.33 19.08 3.88
N ARG A 80 36.21 18.09 4.02
CA ARG A 80 35.82 16.81 4.64
C ARG A 80 35.63 16.95 6.15
N VAL A 81 34.85 16.05 6.73
CA VAL A 81 34.64 15.97 8.19
C VAL A 81 35.52 14.85 8.74
N ASP A 82 36.49 15.21 9.57
CA ASP A 82 37.37 14.24 10.22
C ASP A 82 36.81 13.89 11.61
N GLY A 83 36.88 12.61 11.96
CA GLY A 83 36.30 12.03 13.16
C GLY A 83 37.29 11.18 13.95
N ARG A 84 37.04 11.08 15.26
CA ARG A 84 37.72 10.13 16.16
C ARG A 84 36.68 9.41 16.98
N ILE A 85 36.80 8.10 17.08
CA ILE A 85 35.95 7.26 17.92
C ILE A 85 36.80 6.38 18.83
N ALA A 86 36.35 6.21 20.07
CA ALA A 86 36.75 5.09 20.92
C ALA A 86 35.52 4.22 21.19
N VAL A 87 35.55 2.98 20.71
CA VAL A 87 34.55 1.94 20.98
C VAL A 87 35.04 1.08 22.12
N SER A 88 34.29 1.00 23.21
CA SER A 88 34.59 0.09 24.33
C SER A 88 33.51 -0.98 24.45
N LEU A 89 33.91 -2.23 24.73
CA LEU A 89 33.00 -3.36 24.90
C LEU A 89 33.60 -4.44 25.81
N GLY A 90 32.75 -5.27 26.40
CA GLY A 90 33.12 -6.49 27.12
C GLY A 90 33.07 -7.72 26.22
N LEU A 91 34.06 -8.61 26.36
CA LEU A 91 34.08 -9.94 25.74
C LEU A 91 34.18 -11.02 26.82
N ARG A 92 33.49 -12.16 26.65
CA ARG A 92 33.61 -13.30 27.59
C ARG A 92 34.99 -13.96 27.50
N GLU A 93 35.48 -14.14 26.29
CA GLU A 93 36.81 -14.64 25.95
C GLU A 93 37.36 -13.87 24.73
N PRO A 94 38.66 -13.96 24.40
CA PRO A 94 39.20 -13.33 23.20
C PRO A 94 38.48 -13.83 21.94
N GLU A 95 37.78 -12.92 21.28
CA GLU A 95 36.97 -13.14 20.08
C GLU A 95 37.26 -12.02 19.08
N ASP A 96 36.94 -12.22 17.81
CA ASP A 96 37.01 -11.15 16.82
C ASP A 96 36.08 -9.99 17.21
N ILE A 97 36.48 -8.75 16.92
CA ILE A 97 35.60 -7.58 16.98
C ILE A 97 35.32 -7.14 15.55
N VAL A 98 34.07 -7.28 15.12
CA VAL A 98 33.60 -6.86 13.79
C VAL A 98 32.81 -5.56 13.94
N LEU A 99 33.35 -4.43 13.48
CA LEU A 99 32.65 -3.15 13.38
C LEU A 99 32.14 -2.92 11.96
N ASP A 100 31.03 -2.22 11.82
CA ASP A 100 30.48 -1.77 10.54
C ASP A 100 31.00 -0.36 10.21
N PHE A 101 31.51 -0.16 9.00
CA PHE A 101 31.89 1.14 8.46
C PHE A 101 31.79 1.13 6.92
N ARG A 102 30.77 1.80 6.38
CA ARG A 102 30.47 1.89 4.94
C ARG A 102 31.18 3.10 4.31
N GLU A 103 32.50 3.12 4.39
CA GLU A 103 33.34 4.09 3.69
C GLU A 103 34.60 3.37 3.17
N PRO A 104 35.27 3.89 2.13
CA PRO A 104 36.48 3.28 1.61
C PRO A 104 37.55 3.10 2.70
N ALA A 105 38.39 2.06 2.61
CA ALA A 105 39.47 1.83 3.57
C ALA A 105 40.44 3.02 3.71
N SER A 106 40.57 3.85 2.68
CA SER A 106 41.33 5.10 2.71
C SER A 106 40.79 6.14 3.71
N SER A 107 39.52 6.04 4.07
CA SER A 107 38.88 6.88 5.09
C SER A 107 39.32 6.50 6.51
N ILE A 108 40.01 5.38 6.72
CA ILE A 108 40.57 5.00 8.02
C ILE A 108 42.03 5.49 8.11
N HIS A 109 42.30 6.39 9.05
CA HIS A 109 43.62 7.02 9.21
C HIS A 109 44.50 6.29 10.21
N SER A 110 43.92 5.74 11.28
CA SER A 110 44.65 4.92 12.26
C SER A 110 43.68 4.06 13.06
N VAL A 111 44.15 2.88 13.49
CA VAL A 111 43.44 1.99 14.41
C VAL A 111 44.36 1.69 15.60
N LYS A 112 43.82 1.73 16.81
CA LYS A 112 44.47 1.21 18.03
C LYS A 112 43.55 0.24 18.72
N VAL A 113 44.11 -0.86 19.22
CA VAL A 113 43.38 -1.88 19.98
C VAL A 113 44.05 -2.01 21.32
N ASN A 114 43.30 -1.80 22.41
CA ASN A 114 43.79 -1.88 23.78
C ASN A 114 45.04 -1.01 24.04
N GLY A 115 45.10 0.17 23.41
CA GLY A 115 46.23 1.10 23.49
C GLY A 115 47.39 0.81 22.53
N HIS A 116 47.37 -0.30 21.81
CA HIS A 116 48.40 -0.68 20.84
C HIS A 116 48.01 -0.24 19.42
N THR A 117 48.86 0.56 18.78
CA THR A 117 48.66 0.99 17.39
C THR A 117 48.84 -0.17 16.42
N VAL A 118 47.89 -0.34 15.50
CA VAL A 118 47.98 -1.31 14.40
C VAL A 118 48.84 -0.69 13.29
N PRO A 119 49.98 -1.30 12.90
CA PRO A 119 50.79 -0.79 11.79
C PRO A 119 49.98 -0.73 10.49
N ARG A 120 50.29 0.23 9.61
CA ARG A 120 49.51 0.47 8.39
C ARG A 120 49.56 -0.73 7.42
N GLU A 121 50.68 -1.42 7.39
CA GLU A 121 50.90 -2.69 6.66
C GLU A 121 50.00 -3.83 7.16
N HIS A 122 49.47 -3.73 8.38
CA HIS A 122 48.55 -4.69 8.99
C HIS A 122 47.07 -4.26 8.86
N LEU A 123 46.80 -3.21 8.09
CA LEU A 123 45.44 -2.82 7.66
C LEU A 123 45.26 -3.29 6.21
N SER A 124 44.80 -4.53 6.01
CA SER A 124 44.59 -5.07 4.67
C SER A 124 43.21 -4.74 4.15
N ALA A 125 43.12 -3.92 3.09
CA ALA A 125 41.90 -3.78 2.31
C ALA A 125 41.81 -4.95 1.32
N GLN A 126 40.70 -5.68 1.31
CA GLN A 126 40.40 -6.62 0.23
C GLN A 126 39.41 -5.98 -0.73
N GLU A 127 39.75 -5.90 -2.02
CA GLU A 127 38.84 -5.38 -3.04
C GLU A 127 37.64 -6.31 -3.21
N ASN A 128 36.44 -5.72 -3.31
CA ASN A 128 35.15 -6.41 -3.43
C ASN A 128 35.20 -7.51 -4.50
N VAL A 129 35.04 -8.78 -4.09
CA VAL A 129 34.72 -9.85 -5.03
C VAL A 129 33.23 -9.73 -5.36
N SER A 130 32.91 -9.00 -6.43
CA SER A 130 31.55 -8.97 -6.95
C SER A 130 31.18 -10.37 -7.45
N HIS A 131 30.19 -11.00 -6.83
CA HIS A 131 29.52 -12.16 -7.40
C HIS A 131 28.62 -11.67 -8.55
N GLY A 132 29.22 -11.48 -9.72
CA GLY A 132 28.47 -11.39 -10.97
C GLY A 132 27.76 -12.72 -11.22
N ASN A 133 26.45 -12.65 -11.53
CA ASN A 133 25.66 -13.78 -12.02
C ASN A 133 26.28 -14.33 -13.31
N GLY A 134 27.14 -15.34 -13.17
CA GLY A 134 27.74 -16.08 -14.26
C GLY A 134 28.01 -17.51 -13.78
N SER A 135 27.34 -18.46 -14.41
CA SER A 135 27.44 -19.91 -14.18
C SER A 135 28.88 -20.38 -13.91
N PRO A 136 29.14 -21.20 -12.88
CA PRO A 136 30.50 -21.64 -12.58
C PRO A 136 30.93 -22.74 -13.55
N GLU A 137 31.61 -22.37 -14.64
CA GLU A 137 32.45 -23.32 -15.36
C GLU A 137 33.69 -23.63 -14.54
N ARG A 138 33.77 -24.88 -14.07
CA ARG A 138 34.95 -25.45 -13.42
C ARG A 138 36.10 -25.50 -14.40
N ASN A 139 37.10 -24.65 -14.22
CA ASN A 139 38.44 -24.90 -14.73
C ASN A 139 39.38 -25.24 -13.57
N ILE A 140 39.66 -26.53 -13.43
CA ILE A 140 40.71 -27.07 -12.57
C ILE A 140 42.00 -27.03 -13.39
N SER A 141 42.93 -26.15 -13.05
CA SER A 141 44.34 -26.29 -13.42
C SER A 141 45.18 -26.51 -12.18
N HIS A 142 45.90 -27.63 -12.18
CA HIS A 142 46.87 -28.02 -11.18
C HIS A 142 48.01 -27.01 -11.08
N GLY A 143 48.26 -26.49 -9.87
CA GLY A 143 49.44 -25.69 -9.51
C GLY A 143 49.96 -26.15 -8.15
N GLU A 144 51.27 -26.35 -8.08
CA GLU A 144 52.01 -27.12 -7.09
C GLU A 144 51.99 -26.58 -5.65
N GLU A 145 52.17 -27.50 -4.71
CA GLU A 145 52.40 -27.28 -3.30
C GLU A 145 53.55 -26.29 -3.06
N ALA A 146 53.23 -25.11 -2.53
CA ALA A 146 54.19 -24.27 -1.81
C ALA A 146 53.76 -24.20 -0.34
N ARG A 147 54.28 -25.14 0.47
CA ARG A 147 54.33 -24.99 1.93
C ARG A 147 55.36 -23.92 2.25
N GLY A 148 54.91 -22.70 2.51
CA GLY A 148 55.73 -21.59 2.98
C GLY A 148 54.90 -20.63 3.83
N GLU A 149 55.20 -20.62 5.14
CA GLU A 149 55.00 -19.52 6.11
C GLU A 149 53.65 -18.77 6.10
N ASN A 150 52.64 -19.36 6.75
CA ASN A 150 51.36 -18.71 7.07
C ASN A 150 51.34 -18.12 8.50
N ALA A 151 52.43 -17.45 8.92
CA ALA A 151 52.59 -16.90 10.27
C ALA A 151 52.35 -15.37 10.38
N GLY A 152 52.12 -14.68 9.25
CA GLY A 152 51.98 -13.22 9.22
C GLY A 152 50.55 -12.67 9.40
N ILE A 153 49.51 -13.51 9.35
CA ILE A 153 48.10 -13.07 9.35
C ILE A 153 47.54 -12.86 10.77
N GLN A 154 48.23 -13.34 11.82
CA GLN A 154 47.70 -13.36 13.20
C GLN A 154 47.51 -11.99 13.87
N HIS A 155 47.98 -10.88 13.26
CA HIS A 155 47.92 -9.54 13.86
C HIS A 155 47.46 -8.44 12.89
N SER A 156 46.71 -8.78 11.85
CA SER A 156 46.21 -7.81 10.85
C SER A 156 44.71 -7.61 10.95
N CYS A 157 44.28 -6.34 10.92
CA CYS A 157 42.86 -6.01 10.77
C CYS A 157 42.47 -6.08 9.29
N ILE A 158 41.26 -6.58 9.02
CA ILE A 158 40.71 -6.71 7.67
C ILE A 158 39.64 -5.62 7.48
N ILE A 159 39.68 -4.92 6.35
CA ILE A 159 38.64 -3.98 5.93
C ILE A 159 38.04 -4.49 4.63
N ALA A 160 36.80 -4.96 4.67
CA ALA A 160 36.13 -5.56 3.51
C ALA A 160 34.61 -5.57 3.72
N ASN A 161 33.83 -5.47 2.62
CA ASN A 161 32.37 -5.57 2.64
C ASN A 161 31.67 -4.67 3.68
N GLU A 162 32.16 -3.44 3.89
CA GLU A 162 31.65 -2.50 4.89
C GLU A 162 31.95 -2.89 6.36
N HIS A 163 32.90 -3.79 6.60
CA HIS A 163 33.31 -4.24 7.92
C HIS A 163 34.78 -3.94 8.22
N ILE A 164 35.07 -3.63 9.49
CA ILE A 164 36.42 -3.58 10.09
C ILE A 164 36.53 -4.74 11.07
N ILE A 165 37.33 -5.75 10.73
CA ILE A 165 37.52 -6.97 11.52
C ILE A 165 38.83 -6.88 12.28
N ILE A 166 38.73 -6.94 13.61
CA ILE A 166 39.88 -6.98 14.53
C ILE A 166 39.99 -8.41 15.05
N PRO A 167 41.09 -9.13 14.78
CA PRO A 167 41.19 -10.54 15.11
C PRO A 167 41.28 -10.79 16.62
N ALA A 168 40.76 -11.93 17.08
CA ALA A 168 40.76 -12.38 18.47
C ALA A 168 42.15 -12.34 19.14
N ALA A 169 43.21 -12.53 18.36
CA ALA A 169 44.59 -12.44 18.83
C ALA A 169 45.00 -11.04 19.36
N MET A 170 44.22 -10.00 19.06
CA MET A 170 44.43 -8.62 19.52
C MET A 170 43.46 -8.21 20.63
N THR A 171 42.51 -9.08 20.97
CA THR A 171 41.49 -8.83 21.98
C THR A 171 41.80 -9.62 23.26
N ARG A 172 41.05 -9.36 24.32
CA ARG A 172 41.20 -10.03 25.62
C ARG A 172 39.83 -10.30 26.23
N SER A 173 39.75 -11.25 27.16
CA SER A 173 38.57 -11.38 28.02
C SER A 173 38.38 -10.12 28.87
N GLY A 174 37.13 -9.71 29.08
CA GLY A 174 36.77 -8.47 29.77
C GLY A 174 36.73 -7.26 28.84
N GLU A 175 37.10 -6.08 29.36
CA GLU A 175 37.00 -4.82 28.63
C GLU A 175 38.08 -4.68 27.54
N ASN A 176 37.62 -4.35 26.33
CA ASN A 176 38.42 -4.01 25.17
C ASN A 176 38.10 -2.58 24.71
N THR A 177 39.08 -1.90 24.13
CA THR A 177 38.90 -0.58 23.52
C THR A 177 39.52 -0.54 22.13
N VAL A 178 38.75 -0.05 21.16
CA VAL A 178 39.18 0.18 19.78
C VAL A 178 39.09 1.67 19.51
N GLU A 179 40.22 2.32 19.20
CA GLU A 179 40.28 3.73 18.81
C GLU A 179 40.52 3.84 17.31
N ILE A 180 39.68 4.61 16.62
CA ILE A 180 39.78 4.81 15.17
C ILE A 180 39.74 6.31 14.88
N ALA A 181 40.71 6.78 14.09
CA ALA A 181 40.65 8.09 13.44
C ALA A 181 40.23 7.88 11.99
N PHE A 182 39.24 8.63 11.52
CA PHE A 182 38.60 8.38 10.23
C PHE A 182 38.09 9.67 9.57
N THR A 183 37.81 9.61 8.27
CA THR A 183 36.99 10.59 7.55
C THR A 183 35.55 10.11 7.53
N ALA A 184 34.62 10.95 7.99
CA ALA A 184 33.20 10.64 8.02
C ALA A 184 32.57 10.72 6.61
N GLY A 185 31.64 9.81 6.32
CA GLY A 185 30.85 9.85 5.10
C GLY A 185 29.77 10.93 5.11
N ASP A 186 29.48 11.47 3.92
CA ASP A 186 28.47 12.52 3.74
C ASP A 186 27.03 11.96 3.65
N GLN A 187 26.83 10.65 3.48
CA GLN A 187 25.50 10.09 3.19
C GLN A 187 24.49 10.32 4.32
N SER A 188 24.94 10.16 5.57
CA SER A 188 24.14 10.42 6.77
C SER A 188 24.32 11.83 7.32
N LEU A 189 25.34 12.53 6.86
CA LEU A 189 25.67 13.89 7.26
C LEU A 189 25.09 14.84 6.21
N ASN A 190 23.83 15.23 6.40
CA ASN A 190 23.08 16.04 5.45
C ASN A 190 23.58 17.50 5.49
N ARG A 191 24.66 17.77 4.74
CA ARG A 191 25.38 19.05 4.77
C ARG A 191 24.78 20.08 3.82
N ASN A 192 24.50 21.24 4.36
CA ASN A 192 24.12 22.46 3.65
C ASN A 192 25.20 23.54 3.86
N ASP A 193 25.08 24.68 3.19
CA ASP A 193 26.12 25.73 3.24
C ASP A 193 26.30 26.34 4.64
N SER A 194 25.27 26.31 5.49
CA SER A 194 25.25 27.00 6.80
C SER A 194 24.71 26.16 7.95
N PHE A 195 24.41 24.88 7.70
CA PHE A 195 24.02 23.91 8.73
C PHE A 195 24.18 22.47 8.23
N LEU A 196 24.19 21.53 9.16
CA LEU A 196 24.11 20.10 8.89
C LEU A 196 23.29 19.40 9.97
N TYR A 197 22.85 18.20 9.66
CA TYR A 197 22.19 17.29 10.59
C TYR A 197 22.52 15.85 10.25
N THR A 198 22.55 14.99 11.26
CA THR A 198 22.66 13.54 11.09
C THR A 198 21.29 12.92 10.82
N LEU A 199 21.24 11.91 9.97
CA LEU A 199 20.07 11.04 9.81
C LEU A 199 20.52 9.59 9.66
N LEU A 200 20.36 8.80 10.72
CA LEU A 200 21.03 7.50 10.84
C LEU A 200 20.10 6.28 10.65
N VAL A 201 18.78 6.48 10.61
CA VAL A 201 17.81 5.41 10.37
C VAL A 201 17.92 4.88 8.93
N PRO A 202 17.75 3.57 8.68
CA PRO A 202 17.65 2.47 9.66
C PRO A 202 19.01 1.88 10.06
N GLU A 203 20.02 2.02 9.20
CA GLU A 203 21.35 1.37 9.29
C GLU A 203 22.47 2.28 8.80
N ARG A 204 22.31 3.60 8.92
CA ARG A 204 23.23 4.56 8.31
C ARG A 204 24.23 5.15 9.29
N ALA A 205 24.26 4.70 10.55
CA ALA A 205 25.28 5.13 11.50
C ALA A 205 26.68 4.73 11.01
N ARG A 206 26.80 3.56 10.38
CA ARG A 206 28.03 3.05 9.78
C ARG A 206 28.56 3.85 8.59
N THR A 207 27.79 4.76 7.98
CA THR A 207 28.35 5.70 7.00
C THR A 207 28.97 6.92 7.67
N LEU A 208 28.59 7.21 8.93
CA LEU A 208 29.07 8.37 9.66
C LEU A 208 30.27 8.01 10.53
N PHE A 209 30.23 6.88 11.24
CA PHE A 209 31.32 6.42 12.11
C PHE A 209 31.34 4.88 12.26
N PRO A 210 32.50 4.27 12.54
CA PRO A 210 32.59 2.83 12.82
C PRO A 210 31.75 2.42 14.04
N CYS A 211 30.84 1.45 13.92
CA CYS A 211 29.93 1.06 15.00
C CYS A 211 29.43 -0.39 14.90
N PHE A 212 28.63 -0.85 15.86
CA PHE A 212 27.80 -2.06 15.72
C PHE A 212 26.38 -1.62 15.31
N ASP A 213 26.12 -1.50 14.01
CA ASP A 213 24.93 -0.84 13.49
C ASP A 213 23.70 -1.76 13.48
N GLN A 214 23.22 -2.10 14.68
CA GLN A 214 22.07 -2.96 14.90
C GLN A 214 21.22 -2.46 16.09
N PRO A 215 19.88 -2.63 16.05
CA PRO A 215 18.99 -2.02 17.04
C PRO A 215 19.10 -2.63 18.44
N ASP A 216 19.47 -3.90 18.57
CA ASP A 216 19.54 -4.62 19.84
C ASP A 216 20.87 -4.47 20.59
N MET A 217 21.77 -3.62 20.09
CA MET A 217 23.01 -3.25 20.75
C MET A 217 22.98 -1.80 21.23
N LYS A 218 22.09 -1.51 22.17
CA LYS A 218 22.04 -0.19 22.83
C LYS A 218 23.36 0.13 23.53
N ALA A 219 23.82 1.37 23.39
CA ALA A 219 25.10 1.83 23.90
C ALA A 219 25.00 3.22 24.55
N LEU A 220 25.99 3.56 25.36
CA LEU A 220 26.16 4.91 25.91
C LEU A 220 27.04 5.74 24.98
N TYR A 221 26.66 7.00 24.74
CA TYR A 221 27.40 7.92 23.88
C TYR A 221 27.93 9.11 24.67
N THR A 222 29.14 9.56 24.32
CA THR A 222 29.67 10.88 24.69
C THR A 222 30.18 11.54 23.42
N LEU A 223 29.76 12.78 23.18
CA LEU A 223 30.07 13.52 21.96
C LEU A 223 30.83 14.81 22.28
N SER A 224 31.83 15.11 21.45
CA SER A 224 32.38 16.46 21.33
C SER A 224 32.38 16.91 19.87
N LEU A 225 32.05 18.18 19.63
CA LEU A 225 31.99 18.77 18.30
C LEU A 225 32.87 20.02 18.28
N GLU A 226 33.79 20.09 17.33
CA GLU A 226 34.45 21.34 16.96
C GLU A 226 33.68 21.98 15.80
N VAL A 227 33.16 23.19 16.00
CA VAL A 227 32.29 23.90 15.04
C VAL A 227 32.74 25.36 14.88
N PRO A 228 32.32 26.08 13.82
CA PRO A 228 32.48 27.54 13.76
C PRO A 228 31.93 28.24 15.01
N ALA A 229 32.59 29.30 15.47
CA ALA A 229 32.30 29.93 16.76
C ALA A 229 30.82 30.38 16.90
N ASP A 230 30.23 30.88 15.82
CA ASP A 230 28.85 31.42 15.80
C ASP A 230 27.77 30.34 15.60
N TRP A 231 28.15 29.10 15.30
CA TRP A 231 27.17 28.01 15.10
C TRP A 231 26.61 27.51 16.42
N LYS A 232 25.34 27.11 16.44
CA LYS A 232 24.76 26.34 17.56
C LYS A 232 24.89 24.85 17.26
N ALA A 233 24.99 24.03 18.30
CA ALA A 233 24.90 22.58 18.17
C ALA A 233 23.90 21.99 19.16
N VAL A 234 23.20 20.95 18.72
CA VAL A 234 22.24 20.17 19.51
C VAL A 234 22.57 18.70 19.31
N SER A 235 22.53 17.93 20.39
CA SER A 235 22.68 16.46 20.38
C SER A 235 21.73 15.86 21.41
N ASN A 236 21.77 14.54 21.60
CA ASN A 236 20.77 13.81 22.37
C ASN A 236 20.68 14.20 23.85
N THR A 237 21.68 14.90 24.38
CA THR A 237 21.78 15.26 25.80
C THR A 237 22.32 16.69 25.98
N TYR A 238 22.48 17.11 27.22
CA TYR A 238 22.89 18.46 27.58
C TYR A 238 24.33 18.78 27.19
N ILE A 239 24.57 20.04 26.84
CA ILE A 239 25.91 20.60 26.72
C ILE A 239 26.51 20.69 28.12
N GLU A 240 27.63 19.99 28.34
CA GLU A 240 28.39 20.05 29.60
C GLU A 240 29.35 21.24 29.60
N LYS A 241 29.98 21.52 28.44
CA LYS A 241 31.02 22.54 28.33
C LYS A 241 31.11 23.12 26.92
N GLU A 242 31.34 24.43 26.81
CA GLU A 242 31.73 25.11 25.57
C GLU A 242 33.06 25.86 25.77
N GLU A 243 33.98 25.74 24.81
CA GLU A 243 35.29 26.40 24.84
C GLU A 243 35.61 27.05 23.49
N LEU A 244 35.94 28.34 23.50
CA LEU A 244 36.40 29.04 22.30
C LEU A 244 37.83 28.59 21.94
N ILE A 245 38.07 28.32 20.66
CA ILE A 245 39.37 27.94 20.11
C ILE A 245 39.86 29.08 19.21
N HIS A 246 41.08 29.56 19.48
CA HIS A 246 41.78 30.50 18.62
C HIS A 246 42.68 29.75 17.65
N THR A 247 42.36 29.78 16.36
CA THR A 247 43.21 29.16 15.32
C THR A 247 44.07 30.22 14.62
N GLY A 248 45.38 30.26 14.93
CA GLY A 248 46.37 31.13 14.26
C GLY A 248 47.47 31.70 15.19
N ASP A 249 48.66 31.98 14.64
CA ASP A 249 49.83 32.52 15.36
C ASP A 249 49.80 34.06 15.57
N ALA A 250 48.68 34.73 15.34
CA ALA A 250 48.61 36.19 15.43
C ALA A 250 48.44 36.66 16.89
N PRO A 251 49.36 37.49 17.43
CA PRO A 251 49.25 38.00 18.80
C PRO A 251 48.12 39.02 18.89
N GLU A 252 47.19 38.72 19.79
CA GLU A 252 46.22 39.61 20.43
C GLU A 252 45.34 40.47 19.49
N VAL A 253 44.02 40.20 19.55
CA VAL A 253 42.89 40.89 18.89
C VAL A 253 42.45 40.31 17.54
N HIS A 254 42.01 39.03 17.53
CA HIS A 254 41.03 38.55 16.56
C HIS A 254 40.00 37.63 17.24
N ALA A 255 38.73 37.72 16.82
CA ALA A 255 37.63 36.91 17.34
C ALA A 255 37.95 35.40 17.23
N ALA A 256 37.53 34.61 18.22
CA ALA A 256 37.63 33.15 18.13
C ALA A 256 36.91 32.68 16.85
N THR A 257 37.60 31.85 16.06
CA THR A 257 37.09 31.34 14.77
C THR A 257 36.29 30.05 14.95
N ARG A 258 36.55 29.32 16.05
CA ARG A 258 36.06 27.97 16.30
C ARG A 258 35.64 27.82 17.76
N LYS A 259 34.82 26.80 18.05
CA LYS A 259 34.53 26.38 19.42
C LYS A 259 34.39 24.87 19.54
N LEU A 260 34.82 24.35 20.68
CA LEU A 260 34.60 22.96 21.10
C LEU A 260 33.39 22.89 22.03
N ILE A 261 32.41 22.09 21.65
CA ILE A 261 31.23 21.78 22.46
C ILE A 261 31.35 20.34 22.93
N THR A 262 31.31 20.12 24.25
CA THR A 262 31.29 18.79 24.87
C THR A 262 29.91 18.53 25.44
N PHE A 263 29.31 17.41 25.06
CA PHE A 263 28.01 16.96 25.55
C PHE A 263 28.18 15.95 26.68
N SER A 264 27.19 15.91 27.58
CA SER A 264 27.09 14.90 28.63
C SER A 264 27.00 13.49 28.05
N ARG A 265 27.05 12.47 28.90
CA ARG A 265 26.81 11.09 28.48
C ARG A 265 25.30 10.84 28.33
N THR A 266 24.90 10.12 27.28
CA THR A 266 23.49 9.72 27.04
C THR A 266 23.05 8.57 27.95
N GLU A 267 21.74 8.35 28.03
CA GLU A 267 21.13 7.06 28.34
C GLU A 267 21.47 6.00 27.24
N PRO A 268 21.15 4.71 27.43
CA PRO A 268 21.35 3.70 26.38
C PRO A 268 20.51 3.98 25.14
N LEU A 269 21.17 4.15 23.99
CA LEU A 269 20.54 4.39 22.70
C LEU A 269 20.98 3.32 21.68
N SER A 270 20.07 2.93 20.79
CA SER A 270 20.43 2.21 19.57
C SER A 270 21.15 3.17 18.61
N THR A 271 22.02 2.65 17.73
CA THR A 271 22.85 3.47 16.83
C THR A 271 22.06 4.45 15.98
N TYR A 272 20.89 4.03 15.47
CA TYR A 272 20.04 4.86 14.62
C TYR A 272 19.45 6.10 15.34
N LEU A 273 19.47 6.15 16.68
CA LEU A 273 18.95 7.27 17.47
C LEU A 273 20.02 8.31 17.83
N PHE A 274 21.30 7.95 17.75
CA PHE A 274 22.38 8.90 17.96
C PHE A 274 22.27 10.05 16.95
N SER A 275 22.40 11.29 17.43
CA SER A 275 22.19 12.46 16.58
C SER A 275 23.01 13.66 17.02
N PHE A 276 23.40 14.45 16.03
CA PHE A 276 23.75 15.84 16.24
C PHE A 276 23.35 16.73 15.06
N VAL A 277 23.09 17.99 15.39
CA VAL A 277 22.80 19.08 14.46
C VAL A 277 23.75 20.22 14.80
N ALA A 278 24.32 20.87 13.78
CA ALA A 278 25.15 22.04 13.96
C ALA A 278 24.92 23.06 12.83
N GLY A 279 24.87 24.35 13.15
CA GLY A 279 24.63 25.38 12.14
C GLY A 279 24.21 26.72 12.71
N GLU A 280 23.92 27.66 11.82
CA GLU A 280 23.31 28.93 12.19
C GLU A 280 21.82 28.71 12.48
N PHE A 281 21.43 28.77 13.75
CA PHE A 281 20.05 28.59 14.17
C PHE A 281 19.60 29.72 15.09
N TYR A 282 18.37 30.18 14.92
CA TYR A 282 17.65 30.89 15.98
C TYR A 282 17.26 29.91 17.08
N ARG A 283 17.05 30.41 18.29
CA ARG A 283 16.63 29.61 19.45
C ARG A 283 15.49 30.32 20.16
N LYS A 284 14.44 29.59 20.49
CA LYS A 284 13.38 30.03 21.41
C LYS A 284 13.22 28.97 22.50
N ASP A 285 13.14 29.41 23.75
CA ASP A 285 12.97 28.53 24.90
C ASP A 285 11.51 28.48 25.33
N TYR A 286 11.10 27.33 25.86
CA TYR A 286 9.79 27.08 26.46
C TYR A 286 9.94 26.53 27.88
N ASP A 287 9.11 27.03 28.78
CA ASP A 287 9.05 26.61 30.18
C ASP A 287 7.64 26.89 30.72
N ASP A 288 6.87 25.83 31.02
CA ASP A 288 5.55 25.91 31.66
C ASP A 288 5.61 25.55 33.17
N GLY A 289 6.81 25.38 33.73
CA GLY A 289 7.08 24.92 35.09
C GLY A 289 7.10 23.40 35.26
N ARG A 290 6.52 22.62 34.32
CA ARG A 290 6.54 21.15 34.29
C ARG A 290 7.51 20.62 33.23
N HIS A 291 7.51 21.24 32.05
CA HIS A 291 8.33 20.89 30.90
C HIS A 291 9.22 22.07 30.52
N ARG A 292 10.48 21.76 30.21
CA ARG A 292 11.46 22.76 29.77
C ARG A 292 12.27 22.24 28.59
N PHE A 293 12.17 22.95 27.47
CA PHE A 293 12.82 22.56 26.22
C PHE A 293 12.96 23.75 25.25
N SER A 294 13.68 23.54 24.14
CA SER A 294 14.00 24.60 23.18
C SER A 294 13.68 24.21 21.74
N ALA A 295 13.25 25.20 20.96
CA ALA A 295 13.14 25.13 19.50
C ALA A 295 14.36 25.77 18.84
N TYR A 296 14.93 25.08 17.86
CA TYR A 296 15.97 25.61 16.98
C TYR A 296 15.44 25.68 15.55
N TYR A 297 15.58 26.83 14.88
CA TYR A 297 14.95 27.03 13.57
C TYR A 297 15.71 28.05 12.72
N ARG A 298 15.42 28.06 11.41
CA ARG A 298 16.00 29.01 10.44
C ARG A 298 14.98 29.97 9.81
N GLU A 299 13.69 29.74 9.99
CA GLU A 299 12.63 30.59 9.43
C GLU A 299 12.75 32.03 9.96
N THR A 300 12.60 33.00 9.05
CA THR A 300 12.76 34.44 9.32
C THR A 300 11.44 35.21 9.18
N ASP A 301 10.43 34.62 8.53
CA ASP A 301 9.09 35.19 8.46
C ASP A 301 8.48 35.28 9.87
N THR A 302 8.17 36.50 10.30
CA THR A 302 7.63 36.78 11.64
C THR A 302 6.23 36.20 11.85
N ALA A 303 5.42 36.09 10.78
CA ALA A 303 4.09 35.49 10.87
C ALA A 303 4.16 33.97 11.05
N LYS A 304 5.19 33.33 10.47
CA LYS A 304 5.43 31.89 10.67
C LYS A 304 6.06 31.59 12.03
N THR A 305 7.08 32.34 12.42
CA THR A 305 7.77 32.13 13.72
C THR A 305 6.87 32.43 14.92
N ALA A 306 5.81 33.24 14.75
CA ALA A 306 4.76 33.39 15.75
C ALA A 306 4.02 32.07 16.06
N GLN A 307 3.98 31.11 15.12
CA GLN A 307 3.37 29.79 15.34
C GLN A 307 4.19 28.87 16.26
N LEU A 308 5.41 29.27 16.66
CA LEU A 308 6.22 28.48 17.60
C LEU A 308 5.51 28.26 18.94
N ASP A 309 4.69 29.21 19.40
CA ASP A 309 3.95 29.06 20.65
C ASP A 309 2.89 27.95 20.56
N ASP A 310 2.21 27.82 19.41
CA ASP A 310 1.31 26.70 19.15
C ASP A 310 2.07 25.37 19.11
N ILE A 311 3.22 25.33 18.42
CA ILE A 311 4.07 24.13 18.32
C ILE A 311 4.55 23.68 19.70
N PHE A 312 4.99 24.62 20.55
CA PHE A 312 5.38 24.31 21.92
C PHE A 312 4.22 23.73 22.74
N ALA A 313 3.02 24.30 22.63
CA ALA A 313 1.84 23.80 23.32
C ALA A 313 1.46 22.38 22.85
N GLU A 314 1.54 22.11 21.54
CA GLU A 314 1.29 20.78 20.97
C GLU A 314 2.31 19.73 21.47
N VAL A 315 3.59 20.10 21.59
CA VAL A 315 4.64 19.24 22.19
C VAL A 315 4.37 18.99 23.68
N ALA A 316 4.10 20.04 24.45
CA ALA A 316 3.86 19.91 25.89
C ALA A 316 2.64 19.02 26.20
N ALA A 317 1.55 19.20 25.45
CA ALA A 317 0.36 18.35 25.56
C ALA A 317 0.65 16.88 25.22
N SER A 318 1.50 16.63 24.21
CA SER A 318 1.89 15.27 23.83
C SER A 318 2.73 14.59 24.91
N LEU A 319 3.69 15.31 25.50
CA LEU A 319 4.50 14.83 26.63
C LEU A 319 3.63 14.49 27.84
N GLU A 320 2.77 15.42 28.26
CA GLU A 320 1.86 15.24 29.39
C GLU A 320 0.96 14.01 29.21
N TRP A 321 0.34 13.87 28.03
CA TRP A 321 -0.55 12.74 27.74
C TRP A 321 0.19 11.40 27.80
N LEU A 322 1.40 11.32 27.24
CA LEU A 322 2.19 10.08 27.22
C LEU A 322 2.69 9.70 28.61
N GLU A 323 3.17 10.66 29.41
CA GLU A 323 3.57 10.42 30.79
C GLU A 323 2.41 9.86 31.62
N GLU A 324 1.21 10.43 31.46
CA GLU A 324 0.01 9.98 32.18
C GLU A 324 -0.48 8.62 31.70
N TYR A 325 -0.57 8.41 30.38
CA TYR A 325 -1.07 7.17 29.81
C TYR A 325 -0.15 5.98 30.16
N THR A 326 1.15 6.15 29.94
CA THR A 326 2.17 5.12 30.15
C THR A 326 2.58 4.96 31.61
N GLY A 327 2.37 5.98 32.45
CA GLY A 327 2.86 6.01 33.83
C GLY A 327 4.39 5.93 33.92
N VAL A 328 5.10 6.36 32.86
CA VAL A 328 6.56 6.44 32.77
C VAL A 328 6.90 7.89 32.44
N PRO A 329 7.68 8.59 33.29
CA PRO A 329 8.09 9.97 33.00
C PRO A 329 8.95 10.03 31.73
N TYR A 330 9.14 11.22 31.16
CA TYR A 330 10.03 11.39 30.01
C TYR A 330 11.40 10.70 30.24
N PRO A 331 11.81 9.73 29.39
CA PRO A 331 12.89 8.80 29.74
C PRO A 331 14.30 9.25 29.36
N PHE A 332 14.47 10.43 28.76
CA PHE A 332 15.79 10.90 28.30
C PHE A 332 16.16 12.24 28.93
N ALA A 333 17.41 12.66 28.72
CA ALA A 333 17.93 13.88 29.33
C ALA A 333 17.09 15.13 29.05
N LYS A 334 16.63 15.36 27.81
CA LYS A 334 15.87 16.57 27.40
C LYS A 334 15.03 16.30 26.15
N TYR A 335 14.09 17.19 25.83
CA TYR A 335 13.25 17.12 24.60
C TYR A 335 13.41 18.39 23.73
N ASP A 336 14.59 18.65 23.17
CA ASP A 336 14.73 19.77 22.21
C ASP A 336 14.29 19.34 20.80
N PHE A 337 13.77 20.28 20.01
CA PHE A 337 13.44 20.05 18.62
C PHE A 337 14.04 21.08 17.65
N ILE A 338 14.32 20.62 16.43
CA ILE A 338 14.95 21.41 15.38
C ILE A 338 14.05 21.40 14.14
N ILE A 339 13.66 22.59 13.67
CA ILE A 339 12.87 22.78 12.45
C ILE A 339 13.81 23.10 11.29
N LEU A 340 13.92 22.19 10.34
CA LEU A 340 14.92 22.18 9.26
C LEU A 340 14.28 22.45 7.88
N PRO A 341 14.80 23.43 7.10
CA PRO A 341 14.37 23.65 5.74
C PRO A 341 14.83 22.51 4.82
N GLY A 342 13.92 22.00 4.00
CA GLY A 342 14.23 20.94 3.03
C GLY A 342 14.55 19.57 3.64
N PHE A 343 14.20 19.35 4.91
CA PHE A 343 14.30 18.03 5.55
C PHE A 343 13.46 16.99 4.81
N GLN A 344 14.04 15.81 4.57
CA GLN A 344 13.44 14.80 3.70
C GLN A 344 12.25 14.05 4.31
N TYR A 345 12.15 13.99 5.63
CA TYR A 345 11.03 13.36 6.35
C TYR A 345 10.04 14.39 6.90
N GLY A 346 8.91 13.92 7.43
CA GLY A 346 8.03 14.77 8.24
C GLY A 346 8.72 15.15 9.54
N GLY A 347 9.17 14.14 10.29
CA GLY A 347 9.97 14.25 11.49
C GLY A 347 10.95 13.08 11.63
N MET A 348 11.77 13.12 12.68
CA MET A 348 12.66 12.03 13.09
C MET A 348 12.88 12.10 14.60
N GLU A 349 12.69 10.97 15.27
CA GLU A 349 12.55 10.84 16.72
C GLU A 349 13.88 10.88 17.51
N HIS A 350 14.93 11.49 16.96
CA HIS A 350 16.22 11.53 17.63
C HIS A 350 16.08 12.09 19.07
N THR A 351 16.25 11.24 20.08
CA THR A 351 15.98 11.57 21.49
C THR A 351 16.73 12.83 21.88
N GLY A 352 16.05 13.86 22.37
CA GLY A 352 16.65 15.15 22.76
C GLY A 352 17.13 16.06 21.63
N ALA A 353 16.93 15.66 20.37
CA ALA A 353 17.20 16.45 19.18
C ALA A 353 16.20 16.11 18.05
N THR A 354 14.90 16.11 18.36
CA THR A 354 13.83 15.73 17.43
C THR A 354 13.84 16.65 16.22
N LEU A 355 13.87 16.10 15.00
CA LEU A 355 13.93 16.89 13.77
C LEU A 355 12.55 17.01 13.15
N TYR A 356 12.21 18.18 12.61
CA TYR A 356 10.98 18.43 11.89
C TYR A 356 11.23 19.17 10.56
N ASN A 357 10.42 18.86 9.55
CA ASN A 357 10.36 19.62 8.31
C ASN A 357 9.64 20.96 8.52
N ASP A 358 10.26 22.04 8.05
CA ASP A 358 9.74 23.41 8.16
C ASP A 358 8.35 23.60 7.54
N GLY A 359 8.11 23.02 6.37
CA GLY A 359 6.82 23.04 5.67
C GLY A 359 5.70 22.27 6.37
N ARG A 360 6.04 21.39 7.32
CA ARG A 360 5.07 20.68 8.17
C ARG A 360 4.77 21.43 9.47
N MET A 361 5.72 22.20 9.97
CA MET A 361 5.58 22.96 11.22
C MET A 361 4.97 24.35 11.01
N PHE A 362 5.48 25.10 10.04
CA PHE A 362 5.04 26.46 9.75
C PHE A 362 3.95 26.45 8.68
N LEU A 363 2.69 26.49 9.12
CA LEU A 363 1.54 26.42 8.24
C LEU A 363 1.36 27.72 7.44
N SER A 364 0.77 27.59 6.24
CA SER A 364 0.45 28.73 5.37
C SER A 364 -0.66 29.63 5.98
N PRO A 365 -0.85 30.88 5.50
CA PRO A 365 -1.82 31.82 6.08
C PRO A 365 -3.28 31.34 6.12
N ASN A 366 -3.67 30.48 5.18
CA ASN A 366 -5.00 29.86 5.12
C ASN A 366 -4.85 28.33 5.33
N PRO A 367 -4.53 27.85 6.55
CA PRO A 367 -4.40 26.42 6.79
C PRO A 367 -5.77 25.77 6.89
N THR A 368 -5.92 24.61 6.27
CA THR A 368 -7.13 23.78 6.42
C THR A 368 -7.09 23.04 7.77
N LEU A 369 -8.22 22.47 8.19
CA LEU A 369 -8.24 21.56 9.35
C LEU A 369 -7.26 20.39 9.17
N GLY A 370 -7.16 19.85 7.96
CA GLY A 370 -6.22 18.78 7.62
C GLY A 370 -4.75 19.19 7.80
N ASP A 371 -4.41 20.45 7.48
CA ASP A 371 -3.06 20.99 7.69
C ASP A 371 -2.72 21.07 9.20
N ARG A 372 -3.67 21.48 10.03
CA ARG A 372 -3.52 21.58 11.49
C ARG A 372 -3.38 20.20 12.15
N LEU A 373 -4.30 19.29 11.86
CA LEU A 373 -4.25 17.91 12.36
C LEU A 373 -2.94 17.23 11.94
N SER A 374 -2.52 17.41 10.68
CA SER A 374 -1.27 16.84 10.16
C SER A 374 -0.01 17.31 10.90
N ARG A 375 -0.01 18.56 11.42
CA ARG A 375 1.09 19.08 12.23
C ARG A 375 1.07 18.47 13.63
N THR A 376 -0.08 18.52 14.30
CA THR A 376 -0.23 18.03 15.67
C THR A 376 -0.01 16.52 15.75
N GLU A 377 -0.56 15.74 14.82
CA GLU A 377 -0.36 14.29 14.76
C GLU A 377 1.11 13.96 14.50
N LEU A 378 1.83 14.74 13.68
CA LEU A 378 3.26 14.55 13.47
C LEU A 378 4.06 14.83 14.76
N ILE A 379 3.76 15.92 15.46
CA ILE A 379 4.40 16.24 16.74
C ILE A 379 4.14 15.13 17.77
N ALA A 380 2.89 14.68 17.87
CA ALA A 380 2.51 13.61 18.78
C ALA A 380 3.17 12.26 18.41
N HIS A 381 3.34 11.99 17.11
CA HIS A 381 4.01 10.80 16.58
C HIS A 381 5.48 10.76 17.01
N GLU A 382 6.24 11.82 16.74
CA GLU A 382 7.65 11.89 17.16
C GLU A 382 7.81 11.87 18.69
N THR A 383 6.85 12.44 19.42
CA THR A 383 6.86 12.43 20.89
C THR A 383 6.58 11.02 21.43
N ALA A 384 5.68 10.26 20.81
CA ALA A 384 5.36 8.88 21.20
C ALA A 384 6.55 7.93 21.03
N HIS A 385 7.41 8.19 20.03
CA HIS A 385 8.61 7.39 19.81
C HIS A 385 9.57 7.33 21.00
N MET A 386 9.59 8.38 21.83
CA MET A 386 10.40 8.44 23.07
C MET A 386 10.12 7.24 23.99
N TRP A 387 8.89 6.71 23.99
CA TRP A 387 8.54 5.49 24.71
C TRP A 387 8.58 4.25 23.80
N PHE A 388 8.12 4.36 22.54
CA PHE A 388 7.95 3.25 21.59
C PHE A 388 8.88 3.38 20.38
N GLY A 389 9.96 2.61 20.38
CA GLY A 389 11.07 2.78 19.44
C GLY A 389 12.34 3.13 20.17
N ASP A 390 12.27 4.05 21.14
CA ASP A 390 13.49 4.61 21.76
C ASP A 390 13.76 4.01 23.14
N LEU A 391 12.83 4.17 24.09
CA LEU A 391 12.95 3.53 25.41
C LEU A 391 12.91 2.00 25.26
N VAL A 392 11.93 1.50 24.52
CA VAL A 392 11.83 0.08 24.14
C VAL A 392 11.91 -0.05 22.62
N THR A 393 12.93 -0.73 22.13
CA THR A 393 13.22 -0.87 20.69
C THR A 393 12.96 -2.30 20.24
N MET A 394 12.60 -2.52 18.98
CA MET A 394 12.54 -3.88 18.43
C MET A 394 13.91 -4.58 18.50
N LYS A 395 13.92 -5.91 18.55
CA LYS A 395 15.19 -6.68 18.46
C LYS A 395 15.82 -6.64 17.06
N TRP A 396 14.99 -6.55 16.03
CA TRP A 396 15.42 -6.49 14.63
C TRP A 396 14.40 -5.71 13.78
N PHE A 397 14.83 -5.18 12.63
CA PHE A 397 13.99 -4.29 11.80
C PHE A 397 12.87 -5.00 11.01
N ASP A 398 12.81 -6.34 11.03
CA ASP A 398 11.62 -7.09 10.58
C ASP A 398 10.37 -6.75 11.40
N GLU A 399 10.56 -6.23 12.61
CA GLU A 399 9.52 -5.74 13.51
C GLU A 399 9.56 -4.21 13.70
N VAL A 400 10.17 -3.44 12.79
CA VAL A 400 10.18 -1.97 12.87
C VAL A 400 8.78 -1.36 12.91
N TRP A 401 7.79 -2.08 12.36
CA TRP A 401 6.40 -1.67 12.42
C TRP A 401 5.88 -1.50 13.85
N THR A 402 6.50 -2.15 14.85
CA THR A 402 6.10 -2.06 16.26
C THR A 402 6.34 -0.66 16.84
N LYS A 403 7.37 0.07 16.43
CA LYS A 403 7.53 1.47 16.85
C LYS A 403 6.54 2.39 16.12
N GLU A 404 6.36 2.17 14.82
CA GLU A 404 5.51 3.00 13.96
C GLU A 404 4.02 2.85 14.31
N VAL A 405 3.56 1.65 14.63
CA VAL A 405 2.15 1.40 14.97
C VAL A 405 1.76 2.15 16.25
N PHE A 406 2.62 2.16 17.26
CA PHE A 406 2.36 2.88 18.51
C PHE A 406 2.40 4.38 18.30
N ALA A 407 3.41 4.89 17.58
CA ALA A 407 3.52 6.31 17.32
C ALA A 407 2.30 6.85 16.56
N ASN A 408 1.87 6.18 15.48
CA ASN A 408 0.67 6.57 14.74
C ASN A 408 -0.62 6.42 15.55
N HIS A 409 -0.77 5.33 16.31
CA HIS A 409 -1.97 5.09 17.10
C HIS A 409 -2.12 6.11 18.24
N PHE A 410 -1.05 6.37 18.99
CA PHE A 410 -1.09 7.35 20.08
C PHE A 410 -1.15 8.78 19.57
N ALA A 411 -0.51 9.12 18.45
CA ALA A 411 -0.70 10.42 17.81
C ALA A 411 -2.19 10.71 17.54
N ALA A 412 -2.92 9.73 17.02
CA ALA A 412 -4.35 9.84 16.78
C ALA A 412 -5.18 9.97 18.07
N TRP A 413 -4.74 9.43 19.21
CA TRP A 413 -5.42 9.58 20.51
C TRP A 413 -5.07 10.89 21.22
N ILE A 414 -3.84 11.36 21.09
CA ILE A 414 -3.35 12.63 21.65
C ILE A 414 -4.05 13.80 20.95
N SER A 415 -4.32 13.70 19.65
CA SER A 415 -5.03 14.74 18.90
C SER A 415 -6.52 14.83 19.26
N GLU A 416 -7.14 13.77 19.79
CA GLU A 416 -8.58 13.77 20.16
C GLU A 416 -8.97 14.90 21.13
N PRO A 417 -8.34 15.03 22.32
CA PRO A 417 -8.66 16.10 23.26
C PRO A 417 -8.24 17.49 22.78
N LEU A 418 -7.28 17.58 21.85
CA LEU A 418 -6.82 18.86 21.28
C LEU A 418 -7.78 19.42 20.22
N TYR A 419 -8.61 18.56 19.64
CA TYR A 419 -9.60 18.88 18.62
C TYR A 419 -10.95 18.22 18.92
N PRO A 420 -11.64 18.56 20.02
CA PRO A 420 -12.85 17.87 20.49
C PRO A 420 -14.04 17.96 19.53
N GLU A 421 -14.05 18.94 18.63
CA GLU A 421 -15.07 19.13 17.60
C GLU A 421 -14.89 18.24 16.36
N VAL A 422 -13.72 17.61 16.21
CA VAL A 422 -13.39 16.80 15.04
C VAL A 422 -13.98 15.40 15.19
N ASN A 423 -14.56 14.88 14.11
CA ASN A 423 -14.91 13.47 14.02
C ASN A 423 -13.63 12.63 13.83
N HIS A 424 -13.00 12.24 14.93
CA HIS A 424 -11.74 11.48 14.89
C HIS A 424 -11.87 10.09 14.29
N ARG A 425 -13.06 9.47 14.35
CA ARG A 425 -13.28 8.18 13.68
C ARG A 425 -13.27 8.33 12.15
N LEU A 426 -13.91 9.38 11.64
CA LEU A 426 -13.80 9.75 10.22
C LEU A 426 -12.33 10.04 9.86
N ASN A 427 -11.64 10.84 10.67
CA ASN A 427 -10.25 11.18 10.40
C ASN A 427 -9.35 9.93 10.34
N ARG A 428 -9.58 8.92 11.20
CA ARG A 428 -8.85 7.65 11.16
C ARG A 428 -9.15 6.81 9.93
N LEU A 429 -10.42 6.71 9.51
CA LEU A 429 -10.76 6.08 8.22
C LEU A 429 -10.01 6.74 7.07
N ARG A 430 -9.98 8.09 7.06
CA ARG A 430 -9.27 8.88 6.05
C ARG A 430 -7.77 8.62 6.09
N SER A 431 -7.13 8.79 7.24
CA SER A 431 -5.67 8.72 7.38
C SER A 431 -5.15 7.30 7.22
N PHE A 432 -5.79 6.31 7.87
CA PHE A 432 -5.29 4.94 7.94
C PHE A 432 -5.95 4.02 6.91
N ASN A 433 -7.27 3.86 6.92
CA ASN A 433 -7.93 2.83 6.09
C ASN A 433 -7.72 3.10 4.59
N THR A 434 -7.96 4.32 4.10
CA THR A 434 -7.78 4.61 2.67
C THR A 434 -6.33 4.39 2.20
N SER A 435 -5.35 4.82 3.00
CA SER A 435 -3.93 4.65 2.73
C SER A 435 -3.51 3.18 2.74
N ALA A 436 -3.96 2.41 3.73
CA ALA A 436 -3.67 0.99 3.84
C ALA A 436 -4.25 0.21 2.65
N LEU A 437 -5.54 0.44 2.32
CA LEU A 437 -6.20 -0.21 1.20
C LEU A 437 -5.50 0.12 -0.15
N SER A 438 -4.96 1.34 -0.29
CA SER A 438 -4.23 1.75 -1.51
C SER A 438 -3.03 0.85 -1.85
N GLU A 439 -2.36 0.29 -0.85
CA GLU A 439 -1.24 -0.64 -1.03
C GLU A 439 -1.70 -2.10 -1.01
N ASP A 440 -2.63 -2.44 -0.10
CA ASP A 440 -3.07 -3.83 0.12
C ASP A 440 -3.86 -4.42 -1.07
N ARG A 441 -4.44 -3.56 -1.91
CA ARG A 441 -5.09 -3.96 -3.18
C ARG A 441 -4.13 -4.38 -4.29
N THR A 442 -2.86 -4.01 -4.17
CA THR A 442 -1.89 -4.15 -5.26
C THR A 442 -1.27 -5.55 -5.23
N GLU A 443 -0.74 -5.99 -6.37
CA GLU A 443 0.03 -7.25 -6.43
C GLU A 443 1.33 -7.18 -5.59
N GLY A 444 1.79 -5.96 -5.28
CA GLY A 444 2.94 -5.69 -4.42
C GLY A 444 2.61 -5.60 -2.92
N THR A 445 1.42 -6.04 -2.47
CA THR A 445 1.08 -6.04 -1.03
C THR A 445 2.05 -6.91 -0.20
N VAL A 446 2.24 -6.52 1.05
CA VAL A 446 3.12 -7.15 2.05
C VAL A 446 2.38 -7.39 3.37
N SER A 447 2.93 -8.27 4.21
CA SER A 447 2.50 -8.46 5.60
C SER A 447 2.98 -7.30 6.48
N ILE A 448 2.41 -7.14 7.69
CA ILE A 448 2.87 -6.13 8.64
C ILE A 448 4.30 -6.45 9.12
N SER A 449 4.52 -7.69 9.56
CA SER A 449 5.87 -8.21 9.81
C SER A 449 6.43 -8.79 8.53
N GLN A 450 7.61 -8.35 8.12
CA GLN A 450 8.26 -8.72 6.86
C GLN A 450 9.61 -9.35 7.13
N GLU A 451 9.96 -10.42 6.42
CA GLU A 451 11.27 -11.04 6.54
C GLU A 451 12.38 -10.06 6.13
N LEU A 452 13.43 -9.99 6.96
CA LEU A 452 14.56 -9.10 6.74
C LEU A 452 15.88 -9.82 7.07
N PRO A 453 16.54 -10.45 6.08
CA PRO A 453 17.78 -11.20 6.31
C PRO A 453 18.99 -10.30 6.58
N ASN A 454 18.96 -9.03 6.13
CA ASN A 454 20.08 -8.10 6.25
C ASN A 454 19.54 -6.65 6.37
N LEU A 455 20.12 -5.84 7.27
CA LEU A 455 19.67 -4.46 7.50
C LEU A 455 19.80 -3.55 6.29
N ARG A 456 20.66 -3.85 5.31
CA ARG A 456 20.76 -3.05 4.07
C ARG A 456 19.44 -2.90 3.32
N TYR A 457 18.46 -3.79 3.58
CA TYR A 457 17.12 -3.74 3.01
C TYR A 457 16.06 -3.11 3.93
N ALA A 458 16.42 -2.71 5.16
CA ALA A 458 15.47 -2.23 6.17
C ALA A 458 14.70 -0.98 5.71
N GLY A 459 15.29 -0.12 4.87
CA GLY A 459 14.56 1.02 4.30
C GLY A 459 13.34 0.61 3.48
N LEU A 460 13.35 -0.57 2.85
CA LEU A 460 12.28 -1.02 1.97
C LEU A 460 11.05 -1.56 2.68
N VAL A 461 11.15 -1.92 3.97
CA VAL A 461 9.97 -2.42 4.71
C VAL A 461 8.98 -1.30 5.03
N TYR A 462 9.44 -0.04 5.07
CA TYR A 462 8.60 1.14 5.25
C TYR A 462 7.60 1.31 4.09
N GLY A 463 6.34 1.59 4.43
CA GLY A 463 5.23 1.66 3.48
C GLY A 463 3.88 1.84 4.15
N GLN A 464 2.79 1.86 3.36
CA GLN A 464 1.46 2.12 3.90
C GLN A 464 0.99 1.01 4.84
N ILE A 465 1.46 -0.22 4.67
CA ILE A 465 1.11 -1.34 5.55
C ILE A 465 1.62 -1.07 6.98
N ILE A 466 2.88 -0.64 7.14
CA ILE A 466 3.45 -0.31 8.45
C ILE A 466 2.78 0.92 9.07
N TYR A 467 2.68 2.03 8.32
CA TYR A 467 2.18 3.28 8.88
C TYR A 467 0.66 3.34 9.06
N ASN A 468 -0.10 2.50 8.34
CA ASN A 468 -1.56 2.64 8.29
C ASN A 468 -2.33 1.35 8.55
N LYS A 469 -1.93 0.21 7.97
CA LYS A 469 -2.61 -1.07 8.27
C LYS A 469 -2.33 -1.52 9.70
N ALA A 470 -1.11 -1.30 10.20
CA ALA A 470 -0.79 -1.66 11.59
C ALA A 470 -1.61 -0.87 12.62
N PRO A 471 -1.85 0.45 12.49
CA PRO A 471 -2.82 1.15 13.34
C PRO A 471 -4.25 0.60 13.27
N VAL A 472 -4.74 0.22 12.08
CA VAL A 472 -6.06 -0.43 11.94
C VAL A 472 -6.10 -1.76 12.70
N MET A 473 -5.05 -2.58 12.57
CA MET A 473 -4.89 -3.82 13.33
C MET A 473 -4.85 -3.53 14.84
N MET A 474 -4.12 -2.50 15.28
CA MET A 474 -4.02 -2.10 16.68
C MET A 474 -5.38 -1.71 17.25
N GLU A 475 -6.23 -1.01 16.49
CA GLU A 475 -7.61 -0.74 16.90
C GLU A 475 -8.42 -2.02 17.10
N LYS A 476 -8.31 -3.01 16.20
CA LYS A 476 -8.99 -4.31 16.37
C LYS A 476 -8.49 -5.03 17.62
N LEU A 477 -7.19 -5.00 17.88
CA LEU A 477 -6.60 -5.59 19.08
C LEU A 477 -7.15 -4.93 20.36
N ILE A 478 -7.21 -3.61 20.39
CA ILE A 478 -7.73 -2.84 21.53
C ILE A 478 -9.24 -3.07 21.71
N GLU A 479 -10.01 -3.21 20.62
CA GLU A 479 -11.43 -3.56 20.68
C GLU A 479 -11.65 -4.94 21.30
N ILE A 480 -10.80 -5.93 20.97
CA ILE A 480 -10.86 -7.28 21.54
C ILE A 480 -10.52 -7.28 23.03
N MET A 481 -9.53 -6.48 23.45
CA MET A 481 -9.02 -6.47 24.82
C MET A 481 -9.77 -5.52 25.76
N GLY A 482 -10.29 -4.42 25.24
CA GLY A 482 -10.68 -3.25 26.03
C GLY A 482 -9.49 -2.33 26.37
N ARG A 483 -9.76 -1.03 26.48
CA ARG A 483 -8.74 0.02 26.69
C ARG A 483 -7.96 -0.14 28.00
N ASP A 484 -8.61 -0.56 29.08
CA ASP A 484 -7.96 -0.67 30.40
C ASP A 484 -6.93 -1.81 30.44
N ALA A 485 -7.31 -2.99 29.95
CA ALA A 485 -6.41 -4.14 29.86
C ALA A 485 -5.23 -3.85 28.93
N PHE A 486 -5.50 -3.20 27.80
CA PHE A 486 -4.45 -2.76 26.88
C PHE A 486 -3.49 -1.77 27.56
N ARG A 487 -4.00 -0.72 28.21
CA ARG A 487 -3.16 0.24 28.95
C ARG A 487 -2.30 -0.47 30.00
N GLN A 488 -2.88 -1.34 30.82
CA GLN A 488 -2.13 -2.12 31.81
C GLN A 488 -0.99 -2.95 31.18
N GLY A 489 -1.28 -3.58 30.04
CA GLY A 489 -0.29 -4.32 29.26
C GLY A 489 0.86 -3.44 28.77
N ILE A 490 0.55 -2.27 28.20
CA ILE A 490 1.54 -1.30 27.75
C ILE A 490 2.41 -0.77 28.90
N GLN A 491 1.80 -0.44 30.05
CA GLN A 491 2.56 -0.02 31.22
C GLN A 491 3.51 -1.13 31.72
N THR A 492 3.06 -2.39 31.67
CA THR A 492 3.87 -3.55 32.06
C THR A 492 5.02 -3.76 31.06
N TYR A 493 4.74 -3.63 29.77
CA TYR A 493 5.71 -3.74 28.68
C TYR A 493 6.82 -2.70 28.82
N LEU A 494 6.47 -1.42 28.92
CA LEU A 494 7.45 -0.33 29.02
C LEU A 494 8.32 -0.46 30.28
N LYS A 495 7.72 -0.80 31.43
CA LYS A 495 8.48 -1.02 32.68
C LYS A 495 9.42 -2.22 32.59
N ARG A 496 8.99 -3.30 31.93
CA ARG A 496 9.79 -4.54 31.81
C ARG A 496 10.98 -4.38 30.87
N TYR A 497 10.80 -3.65 29.77
CA TYR A 497 11.79 -3.56 28.70
C TYR A 497 12.46 -2.19 28.59
N ALA A 498 12.31 -1.30 29.59
CA ALA A 498 12.93 0.02 29.63
C ALA A 498 14.44 -0.05 29.33
N TYR A 499 14.90 0.75 28.37
CA TYR A 499 16.27 0.78 27.84
C TYR A 499 16.75 -0.58 27.28
N SER A 500 15.82 -1.40 26.81
CA SER A 500 16.09 -2.72 26.26
C SER A 500 15.32 -2.94 24.94
N ASN A 501 15.27 -4.19 24.51
CA ASN A 501 14.62 -4.60 23.28
C ASN A 501 13.54 -5.66 23.53
N ALA A 502 12.48 -5.63 22.75
CA ALA A 502 11.39 -6.60 22.81
C ALA A 502 10.93 -6.99 21.40
N THR A 503 10.26 -8.14 21.30
CA THR A 503 9.58 -8.59 20.08
C THR A 503 8.08 -8.35 20.16
N TRP A 504 7.38 -8.47 19.04
CA TRP A 504 5.92 -8.51 19.04
C TRP A 504 5.39 -9.65 19.92
N ASP A 505 6.00 -10.84 19.86
CA ASP A 505 5.60 -11.98 20.69
C ASP A 505 5.82 -11.72 22.19
N ASP A 506 6.87 -10.99 22.57
CA ASP A 506 7.11 -10.56 23.95
C ASP A 506 5.97 -9.67 24.47
N LEU A 507 5.46 -8.77 23.62
CA LEU A 507 4.31 -7.92 23.94
C LEU A 507 3.01 -8.73 23.95
N VAL A 508 2.75 -9.54 22.92
CA VAL A 508 1.55 -10.41 22.85
C VAL A 508 1.49 -11.33 24.06
N GLY A 509 2.61 -11.88 24.53
CA GLY A 509 2.64 -12.68 25.76
C GLY A 509 2.17 -11.92 27.01
N ILE A 510 2.45 -10.61 27.10
CA ILE A 510 1.92 -9.76 28.18
C ILE A 510 0.42 -9.52 27.97
N LEU A 511 0.01 -9.13 26.76
CA LEU A 511 -1.37 -8.78 26.43
C LEU A 511 -2.33 -9.98 26.57
N ASP A 512 -1.92 -11.16 26.10
CA ASP A 512 -2.68 -12.41 26.12
C ASP A 512 -2.96 -12.87 27.55
N SER A 513 -2.06 -12.55 28.50
CA SER A 513 -2.29 -12.82 29.93
C SER A 513 -3.39 -11.96 30.58
N LEU A 514 -3.85 -10.91 29.88
CA LEU A 514 -4.85 -9.94 30.36
C LEU A 514 -6.21 -10.09 29.67
N THR A 515 -6.37 -11.04 28.74
CA THR A 515 -7.62 -11.29 28.00
C THR A 515 -7.88 -12.78 27.83
N SER A 516 -9.14 -13.15 27.58
CA SER A 516 -9.51 -14.53 27.21
C SER A 516 -9.52 -14.78 25.70
N ALA A 517 -9.29 -13.74 24.89
CA ALA A 517 -9.25 -13.86 23.43
C ALA A 517 -7.91 -14.46 22.96
N ASP A 518 -7.93 -15.20 21.84
CA ASP A 518 -6.73 -15.77 21.23
C ASP A 518 -5.97 -14.70 20.42
N LEU A 519 -5.03 -14.01 21.08
CA LEU A 519 -4.24 -12.97 20.43
C LEU A 519 -3.17 -13.53 19.49
N ARG A 520 -2.79 -14.80 19.64
CA ARG A 520 -1.84 -15.47 18.74
C ARG A 520 -2.50 -15.82 17.41
N GLY A 521 -3.72 -16.35 17.45
CA GLY A 521 -4.55 -16.57 16.27
C GLY A 521 -4.86 -15.27 15.53
N PHE A 522 -5.18 -14.20 16.28
CA PHE A 522 -5.34 -12.86 15.72
C PHE A 522 -4.06 -12.36 15.03
N SER A 523 -2.91 -12.48 15.68
CA SER A 523 -1.61 -12.05 15.12
C SER A 523 -1.27 -12.78 13.83
N ARG A 524 -1.60 -14.07 13.72
CA ARG A 524 -1.44 -14.84 12.47
C ARG A 524 -2.17 -14.20 11.30
N ALA A 525 -3.46 -13.87 11.47
CA ALA A 525 -4.28 -13.32 10.39
C ALA A 525 -3.91 -11.88 10.01
N TRP A 526 -3.57 -11.05 11.00
CA TRP A 526 -3.39 -9.62 10.79
C TRP A 526 -1.93 -9.17 10.62
N VAL A 527 -0.99 -9.82 11.32
CA VAL A 527 0.42 -9.37 11.39
C VAL A 527 1.31 -10.14 10.42
N TYR A 528 1.23 -11.47 10.44
CA TYR A 528 2.16 -12.34 9.71
C TYR A 528 1.73 -12.63 8.27
N GLU A 529 0.46 -12.40 7.94
CA GLU A 529 -0.08 -12.67 6.60
C GLU A 529 -0.39 -11.37 5.84
N LYS A 530 -0.06 -11.36 4.54
CA LYS A 530 -0.33 -10.22 3.64
C LYS A 530 -1.77 -10.23 3.11
N GLY A 531 -2.25 -9.11 2.58
CA GLY A 531 -3.55 -9.00 1.92
C GLY A 531 -4.71 -8.65 2.86
N MET A 532 -5.89 -8.48 2.27
CA MET A 532 -7.14 -8.09 2.93
C MET A 532 -8.32 -8.96 2.48
N PRO A 533 -9.42 -9.05 3.24
CA PRO A 533 -10.61 -9.78 2.82
C PRO A 533 -11.42 -8.99 1.78
N ASP A 534 -12.02 -9.72 0.84
CA ASP A 534 -13.20 -9.26 0.10
C ASP A 534 -14.45 -9.61 0.92
N LEU A 535 -15.30 -8.61 1.18
CA LEU A 535 -16.55 -8.74 1.94
C LEU A 535 -17.74 -8.53 1.02
N THR A 536 -18.66 -9.49 1.00
CA THR A 536 -19.89 -9.45 0.19
C THR A 536 -21.13 -9.56 1.06
N PHE A 537 -22.24 -9.02 0.58
CA PHE A 537 -23.46 -8.82 1.36
C PHE A 537 -24.68 -9.32 0.59
N ARG A 538 -25.52 -10.10 1.24
CA ARG A 538 -26.77 -10.61 0.66
C ARG A 538 -27.87 -10.58 1.70
N ILE A 539 -29.03 -10.06 1.33
CA ILE A 539 -30.23 -10.20 2.17
C ILE A 539 -30.80 -11.58 1.89
N THR A 540 -30.88 -12.39 2.94
CA THR A 540 -31.39 -13.77 2.91
C THR A 540 -32.68 -13.81 3.69
N ASP A 541 -33.74 -14.30 3.05
CA ASP A 541 -35.12 -14.14 3.54
C ASP A 541 -35.47 -12.66 3.75
N ARG A 542 -36.74 -12.36 4.06
CA ARG A 542 -37.14 -10.95 4.25
C ARG A 542 -36.52 -10.31 5.49
N ASP A 543 -35.79 -11.00 6.36
CA ASP A 543 -35.39 -10.44 7.67
C ASP A 543 -33.97 -10.80 8.09
N SER A 544 -33.07 -11.24 7.20
CA SER A 544 -31.68 -11.55 7.56
C SER A 544 -30.66 -11.04 6.54
N LEU A 545 -29.48 -10.69 7.05
CA LEU A 545 -28.31 -10.26 6.29
C LEU A 545 -27.25 -11.33 6.42
N THR A 546 -26.82 -11.89 5.30
CA THR A 546 -25.66 -12.77 5.21
C THR A 546 -24.47 -11.98 4.69
N VAL A 547 -23.34 -12.09 5.40
CA VAL A 547 -22.06 -11.47 5.07
C VAL A 547 -21.03 -12.57 4.88
N THR A 548 -20.32 -12.54 3.75
CA THR A 548 -19.29 -13.52 3.41
C THR A 548 -17.95 -12.81 3.25
N GLN A 549 -16.89 -13.33 3.88
CA GLN A 549 -15.51 -12.93 3.64
C GLN A 549 -14.79 -13.96 2.77
N SER A 550 -13.88 -13.50 1.91
CA SER A 550 -12.99 -14.36 1.14
C SER A 550 -11.58 -13.78 1.05
N ASP A 551 -10.56 -14.64 1.02
CA ASP A 551 -9.17 -14.27 0.76
C ASP A 551 -8.93 -14.22 -0.75
N PRO A 552 -8.69 -13.05 -1.35
CA PRO A 552 -8.43 -12.92 -2.78
C PRO A 552 -7.19 -13.70 -3.24
N LEU A 553 -6.26 -14.02 -2.31
CA LEU A 553 -5.06 -14.82 -2.60
C LEU A 553 -5.28 -16.34 -2.44
N GLY A 554 -6.49 -16.78 -2.06
CA GLY A 554 -6.86 -18.20 -2.05
C GLY A 554 -6.27 -19.06 -0.92
N ARG A 555 -5.59 -18.48 0.06
CA ARG A 555 -4.95 -19.23 1.17
C ARG A 555 -5.95 -19.71 2.22
N GLY A 556 -7.15 -19.13 2.25
CA GLY A 556 -8.20 -19.50 3.21
C GLY A 556 -8.06 -18.78 4.56
N ILE A 557 -7.40 -17.61 4.55
CA ILE A 557 -7.28 -16.76 5.74
C ILE A 557 -8.65 -16.13 6.05
N LEU A 558 -8.98 -16.10 7.33
CA LEU A 558 -10.10 -15.34 7.87
C LEU A 558 -9.54 -14.17 8.67
N TRP A 559 -10.16 -13.00 8.55
CA TRP A 559 -9.79 -11.80 9.31
C TRP A 559 -10.83 -11.52 10.38
N PRO A 560 -10.57 -11.90 11.65
CA PRO A 560 -11.47 -11.61 12.75
C PRO A 560 -11.66 -10.11 12.90
N GLN A 561 -12.90 -9.63 12.78
CA GLN A 561 -13.25 -8.22 12.94
C GLN A 561 -14.74 -8.04 13.24
N SER A 562 -15.11 -6.89 13.78
CA SER A 562 -16.51 -6.48 13.93
C SER A 562 -16.76 -5.12 13.31
N PHE A 563 -17.90 -4.95 12.67
CA PHE A 563 -18.31 -3.71 12.02
C PHE A 563 -19.83 -3.62 11.87
N GLY A 564 -20.34 -2.40 11.77
CA GLY A 564 -21.75 -2.12 11.56
C GLY A 564 -22.13 -2.17 10.09
N VAL A 565 -23.28 -2.76 9.79
CA VAL A 565 -23.93 -2.69 8.46
C VAL A 565 -25.29 -2.04 8.61
N THR A 566 -25.54 -0.98 7.85
CA THR A 566 -26.86 -0.35 7.80
C THR A 566 -27.64 -0.87 6.60
N VAL A 567 -28.85 -1.38 6.84
CA VAL A 567 -29.82 -1.71 5.79
C VAL A 567 -30.89 -0.63 5.76
N SER A 568 -31.09 0.00 4.60
CA SER A 568 -32.03 1.11 4.41
C SER A 568 -33.07 0.79 3.35
N ASP A 569 -34.30 1.27 3.51
CA ASP A 569 -35.31 1.28 2.44
C ASP A 569 -35.49 2.62 1.73
N GLY A 570 -34.58 3.55 2.00
CA GLY A 570 -34.65 4.94 1.54
C GLY A 570 -35.48 5.85 2.46
N THR A 571 -36.25 5.29 3.41
CA THR A 571 -37.02 6.06 4.39
C THR A 571 -36.64 5.73 5.83
N GLN A 572 -36.39 4.45 6.10
CA GLN A 572 -35.96 3.94 7.39
C GLN A 572 -34.64 3.19 7.23
N SER A 573 -33.86 3.14 8.31
CA SER A 573 -32.60 2.40 8.34
C SER A 573 -32.50 1.58 9.63
N ILE A 574 -31.90 0.39 9.50
CA ILE A 574 -31.61 -0.52 10.60
C ILE A 574 -30.13 -0.81 10.55
N GLN A 575 -29.42 -0.49 11.63
CA GLN A 575 -28.02 -0.85 11.81
C GLN A 575 -27.92 -2.20 12.50
N THR A 576 -27.09 -3.09 11.97
CA THR A 576 -26.82 -4.43 12.51
C THR A 576 -25.33 -4.58 12.74
N GLU A 577 -24.95 -5.12 13.89
CA GLU A 577 -23.56 -5.49 14.18
C GLU A 577 -23.22 -6.81 13.48
N VAL A 578 -22.11 -6.84 12.74
CA VAL A 578 -21.56 -8.05 12.13
C VAL A 578 -20.23 -8.37 12.80
N ARG A 579 -20.14 -9.55 13.40
CA ARG A 579 -18.89 -10.12 13.92
C ARG A 579 -18.41 -11.19 12.97
N MET A 580 -17.40 -10.86 12.17
CA MET A 580 -16.78 -11.79 11.23
C MET A 580 -15.71 -12.60 11.93
N ASP A 581 -16.02 -13.83 12.34
CA ASP A 581 -15.06 -14.84 12.82
C ASP A 581 -15.14 -16.17 12.05
N ALA A 582 -16.01 -16.24 11.04
CA ALA A 582 -16.14 -17.34 10.08
C ALA A 582 -16.13 -16.82 8.64
N ALA A 583 -16.06 -17.73 7.66
CA ALA A 583 -16.15 -17.39 6.24
C ALA A 583 -17.48 -16.74 5.86
N GLU A 584 -18.57 -17.15 6.53
CA GLU A 584 -19.91 -16.62 6.32
C GLU A 584 -20.62 -16.46 7.67
N ILE A 585 -21.35 -15.36 7.84
CA ILE A 585 -22.13 -15.03 9.02
C ILE A 585 -23.50 -14.51 8.58
N THR A 586 -24.56 -15.02 9.19
CA THR A 586 -25.93 -14.50 9.00
C THR A 586 -26.42 -13.85 10.28
N VAL A 587 -26.88 -12.61 10.17
CA VAL A 587 -27.43 -11.80 11.28
C VAL A 587 -28.85 -11.33 10.98
N PRO A 588 -29.73 -11.22 11.99
CA PRO A 588 -31.09 -10.73 11.78
C PRO A 588 -31.11 -9.23 11.48
N ILE A 589 -31.95 -8.81 10.53
CA ILE A 589 -32.27 -7.40 10.24
C ILE A 589 -33.48 -7.01 11.10
N ALA A 590 -33.35 -7.10 12.42
CA ALA A 590 -34.40 -6.75 13.37
C ALA A 590 -33.88 -5.67 14.34
N PRO A 591 -34.73 -4.72 14.78
CA PRO A 591 -34.33 -3.76 15.79
C PRO A 591 -33.87 -4.52 17.04
N HIS A 592 -32.68 -4.21 17.54
CA HIS A 592 -32.23 -4.72 18.84
C HIS A 592 -33.35 -4.52 19.87
N ALA A 593 -33.71 -5.59 20.57
CA ALA A 593 -34.80 -5.61 21.53
C ALA A 593 -34.47 -4.73 22.75
N THR A 594 -34.67 -3.42 22.63
CA THR A 594 -34.74 -2.49 23.76
C THR A 594 -35.95 -1.57 23.59
N GLY A 595 -37.14 -2.11 23.87
CA GLY A 595 -38.13 -1.36 24.65
C GLY A 595 -39.14 -0.45 23.96
N THR A 596 -39.38 -0.50 22.65
CA THR A 596 -40.56 0.17 22.04
C THR A 596 -41.31 -0.71 21.05
N PRO A 597 -42.58 -1.07 21.33
CA PRO A 597 -43.43 -1.76 20.38
C PRO A 597 -44.25 -0.73 19.59
N SER A 598 -43.87 -0.49 18.34
CA SER A 598 -44.78 -0.23 17.19
C SER A 598 -44.04 0.50 16.07
N GLY A 599 -43.75 -0.21 14.99
CA GLY A 599 -43.26 0.39 13.74
C GLY A 599 -42.97 -0.70 12.73
N THR A 600 -43.70 -0.71 11.62
CA THR A 600 -43.55 -1.64 10.50
C THR A 600 -42.08 -1.73 10.06
N GLY A 601 -41.50 -2.93 9.98
CA GLY A 601 -40.15 -3.13 9.45
C GLY A 601 -39.99 -2.61 8.01
N LEU A 602 -38.76 -2.62 7.49
CA LEU A 602 -38.42 -2.11 6.15
C LEU A 602 -39.43 -2.59 5.09
N THR A 603 -40.15 -1.64 4.46
CA THR A 603 -41.30 -1.92 3.58
C THR A 603 -40.98 -1.78 2.09
N GLY A 604 -39.81 -1.24 1.75
CA GLY A 604 -39.35 -0.97 0.38
C GLY A 604 -38.14 -1.81 -0.08
N ALA A 605 -37.56 -1.40 -1.22
CA ALA A 605 -36.30 -1.96 -1.73
C ALA A 605 -35.19 -1.76 -0.70
N ARG A 606 -34.31 -2.74 -0.49
CA ARG A 606 -33.34 -2.71 0.61
C ARG A 606 -31.93 -2.49 0.10
N TYR A 607 -31.35 -1.37 0.50
CA TYR A 607 -29.99 -0.97 0.20
C TYR A 607 -29.07 -1.29 1.38
N ILE A 608 -27.91 -1.88 1.10
CA ILE A 608 -26.91 -2.28 2.08
C ILE A 608 -25.77 -1.27 2.07
N LEU A 609 -25.52 -0.65 3.22
CA LEU A 609 -24.44 0.28 3.47
C LEU A 609 -23.51 -0.41 4.47
N PRO A 610 -22.42 -1.05 4.02
CA PRO A 610 -21.50 -1.71 4.92
C PRO A 610 -20.57 -0.71 5.61
N ASN A 611 -20.06 -1.10 6.78
CA ASN A 611 -19.06 -0.38 7.55
C ASN A 611 -19.51 1.05 7.97
N THR A 612 -20.80 1.26 8.24
CA THR A 612 -21.33 2.59 8.58
C THR A 612 -20.82 3.13 9.91
N ASP A 613 -20.28 2.27 10.77
CA ASP A 613 -19.65 2.66 12.02
C ASP A 613 -18.13 2.83 11.93
N GLY A 614 -17.55 2.63 10.74
CA GLY A 614 -16.14 2.86 10.45
C GLY A 614 -15.15 1.87 11.08
N ARG A 615 -15.59 0.71 11.60
CA ARG A 615 -14.70 -0.26 12.26
C ARG A 615 -14.16 -1.36 11.36
N GLY A 616 -14.77 -1.59 10.21
CA GLY A 616 -14.39 -2.66 9.29
C GLY A 616 -13.17 -2.32 8.43
N TYR A 617 -12.42 -3.36 8.04
CA TYR A 617 -11.30 -3.28 7.12
C TYR A 617 -11.33 -4.41 6.10
N GLY A 618 -11.15 -4.06 4.84
CA GLY A 618 -11.25 -4.94 3.69
C GLY A 618 -11.90 -4.24 2.51
N ARG A 619 -12.04 -4.96 1.41
CA ARG A 619 -12.75 -4.47 0.22
C ARG A 619 -14.22 -4.87 0.31
N PHE A 620 -15.06 -3.90 0.66
CA PHE A 620 -16.52 -4.06 0.76
C PHE A 620 -17.14 -4.00 -0.65
N ILE A 621 -17.50 -5.15 -1.20
CA ILE A 621 -18.14 -5.25 -2.51
C ILE A 621 -19.62 -4.91 -2.35
N LEU A 622 -20.03 -3.78 -2.92
CA LEU A 622 -21.39 -3.28 -2.78
C LEU A 622 -22.33 -4.08 -3.70
N PRO A 623 -23.50 -4.53 -3.21
CA PRO A 623 -24.55 -5.00 -4.09
C PRO A 623 -24.91 -3.91 -5.11
N ARG A 624 -25.14 -4.31 -6.36
CA ARG A 624 -25.31 -3.39 -7.48
C ARG A 624 -26.38 -2.32 -7.24
N GLU A 625 -27.53 -2.73 -6.70
CA GLU A 625 -28.63 -1.81 -6.40
C GLU A 625 -28.24 -0.81 -5.31
N SER A 626 -27.46 -1.25 -4.32
CA SER A 626 -26.95 -0.40 -3.25
C SER A 626 -25.94 0.62 -3.80
N ALA A 627 -24.99 0.19 -4.64
CA ALA A 627 -24.02 1.09 -5.27
C ALA A 627 -24.72 2.18 -6.12
N ARG A 628 -25.68 1.80 -6.96
CA ARG A 628 -26.46 2.76 -7.78
C ARG A 628 -27.23 3.76 -6.92
N TRP A 629 -27.88 3.29 -5.87
CA TRP A 629 -28.63 4.17 -4.98
C TRP A 629 -27.69 5.13 -4.24
N LEU A 630 -26.59 4.61 -3.68
CA LEU A 630 -25.60 5.37 -2.94
C LEU A 630 -24.95 6.48 -3.76
N LEU A 631 -24.69 6.28 -5.06
CA LEU A 631 -24.15 7.32 -5.94
C LEU A 631 -25.00 8.61 -5.96
N GLY A 632 -26.32 8.51 -5.70
CA GLY A 632 -27.21 9.67 -5.63
C GLY A 632 -27.51 10.17 -4.20
N HIS A 633 -27.32 9.33 -3.18
CA HIS A 633 -27.88 9.55 -1.84
C HIS A 633 -26.85 9.58 -0.71
N TRP A 634 -25.58 9.25 -0.95
CA TRP A 634 -24.55 9.36 0.09
C TRP A 634 -24.46 10.77 0.73
N PRO A 635 -24.71 11.90 0.03
CA PRO A 635 -24.67 13.22 0.66
C PRO A 635 -25.77 13.45 1.71
N GLU A 636 -26.81 12.60 1.72
CA GLU A 636 -27.93 12.69 2.67
C GLU A 636 -27.60 12.03 4.02
N ILE A 637 -26.53 11.22 4.07
CA ILE A 637 -26.09 10.55 5.29
C ILE A 637 -25.54 11.58 6.28
N GLN A 638 -26.26 11.79 7.38
CA GLN A 638 -25.93 12.84 8.35
C GLN A 638 -24.69 12.51 9.17
N ASP A 639 -24.54 11.26 9.61
CA ASP A 639 -23.36 10.83 10.36
C ASP A 639 -22.10 10.89 9.49
N GLY A 640 -21.12 11.69 9.89
CA GLY A 640 -19.90 11.90 9.11
C GLY A 640 -19.07 10.63 8.92
N THR A 641 -19.04 9.73 9.91
CA THR A 641 -18.31 8.47 9.81
C THR A 641 -18.98 7.55 8.79
N ALA A 642 -20.30 7.36 8.86
CA ALA A 642 -21.07 6.57 7.91
C ALA A 642 -20.98 7.14 6.49
N ARG A 643 -21.05 8.48 6.36
CA ARG A 643 -20.90 9.17 5.08
C ARG A 643 -19.52 8.91 4.48
N PHE A 644 -18.45 9.08 5.25
CA PHE A 644 -17.08 8.85 4.77
C PHE A 644 -16.79 7.37 4.48
N ALA A 645 -17.25 6.44 5.32
CA ALA A 645 -17.12 5.00 5.06
C ALA A 645 -17.83 4.60 3.76
N THR A 646 -19.01 5.16 3.50
CA THR A 646 -19.74 4.98 2.24
C THR A 646 -18.94 5.50 1.05
N LEU A 647 -18.34 6.70 1.15
CA LEU A 647 -17.48 7.27 0.12
C LEU A 647 -16.25 6.41 -0.17
N MET A 648 -15.59 5.90 0.88
CA MET A 648 -14.49 4.97 0.76
C MET A 648 -14.94 3.70 0.03
N ASN A 649 -16.07 3.10 0.41
CA ASN A 649 -16.60 1.91 -0.27
C ASN A 649 -16.92 2.18 -1.76
N LEU A 650 -17.52 3.33 -2.09
CA LEU A 650 -17.76 3.72 -3.49
C LEU A 650 -16.44 3.89 -4.27
N GLN A 651 -15.43 4.52 -3.68
CA GLN A 651 -14.08 4.62 -4.26
C GLN A 651 -13.48 3.24 -4.52
N GLU A 652 -13.58 2.30 -3.57
CA GLU A 652 -13.09 0.94 -3.72
C GLU A 652 -13.78 0.18 -4.85
N ASN A 653 -15.10 0.36 -4.99
CA ASN A 653 -15.87 -0.26 -6.06
C ASN A 653 -15.56 0.38 -7.42
N TYR A 654 -15.28 1.69 -7.50
CA TYR A 654 -14.73 2.33 -8.71
C TYR A 654 -13.33 1.80 -9.07
N LEU A 655 -12.44 1.65 -8.08
CA LEU A 655 -11.10 1.11 -8.30
C LEU A 655 -11.13 -0.36 -8.73
N ALA A 656 -12.08 -1.15 -8.23
CA ALA A 656 -12.36 -2.51 -8.69
C ALA A 656 -13.07 -2.57 -10.06
N GLY A 657 -13.37 -1.42 -10.66
CA GLY A 657 -14.04 -1.29 -11.96
C GLY A 657 -15.56 -1.52 -11.91
N LEU A 658 -16.17 -1.68 -10.75
CA LEU A 658 -17.61 -1.92 -10.56
C LEU A 658 -18.46 -0.65 -10.70
N ILE A 659 -17.83 0.53 -10.61
CA ILE A 659 -18.43 1.85 -10.85
C ILE A 659 -17.62 2.56 -11.93
N SER A 660 -18.31 3.23 -12.87
CA SER A 660 -17.65 3.97 -13.95
C SER A 660 -17.00 5.26 -13.43
N ALA A 661 -15.93 5.72 -14.08
CA ALA A 661 -15.30 7.00 -13.77
C ALA A 661 -16.28 8.19 -13.92
N GLN A 662 -17.20 8.10 -14.89
CA GLN A 662 -18.18 9.13 -15.19
C GLN A 662 -19.23 9.24 -14.07
N ASP A 663 -19.81 8.12 -13.63
CA ASP A 663 -20.79 8.11 -12.54
C ASP A 663 -20.17 8.54 -11.22
N TRP A 664 -18.94 8.07 -10.98
CA TRP A 664 -18.24 8.43 -9.75
C TRP A 664 -17.89 9.92 -9.70
N SER A 665 -17.38 10.47 -10.80
CA SER A 665 -17.05 11.90 -10.89
C SER A 665 -18.29 12.78 -10.74
N ARG A 666 -19.42 12.40 -11.36
CA ARG A 666 -20.71 13.11 -11.20
C ARG A 666 -21.20 13.08 -9.75
N SER A 667 -21.13 11.91 -9.10
CA SER A 667 -21.53 11.73 -7.71
C SER A 667 -20.68 12.59 -6.76
N ILE A 668 -19.35 12.59 -6.94
CA ILE A 668 -18.43 13.41 -6.14
C ILE A 668 -18.76 14.90 -6.31
N LEU A 669 -18.90 15.40 -7.55
CA LEU A 669 -19.19 16.81 -7.80
C LEU A 669 -20.52 17.26 -7.19
N ALA A 670 -21.58 16.46 -7.35
CA ALA A 670 -22.88 16.75 -6.77
C ALA A 670 -22.87 16.74 -5.23
N GLY A 671 -22.02 15.90 -4.62
CA GLY A 671 -21.82 15.90 -3.18
C GLY A 671 -20.94 17.04 -2.68
N LEU A 672 -19.87 17.38 -3.39
CA LEU A 672 -19.00 18.52 -3.08
C LEU A 672 -19.76 19.85 -3.06
N GLU A 673 -20.87 19.98 -3.79
CA GLU A 673 -21.76 21.16 -3.72
C GLU A 673 -22.43 21.35 -2.36
N LYS A 674 -22.60 20.27 -1.61
CA LYS A 674 -23.35 20.23 -0.35
C LYS A 674 -22.46 19.93 0.85
N GLU A 675 -21.25 19.45 0.64
CA GLU A 675 -20.35 19.02 1.71
C GLU A 675 -19.83 20.21 2.50
N THR A 676 -19.75 20.05 3.81
CA THR A 676 -19.26 21.07 4.75
C THR A 676 -18.08 20.58 5.57
N ASP A 677 -17.85 19.26 5.63
CA ASP A 677 -16.72 18.67 6.31
C ASP A 677 -15.42 18.76 5.46
N GLN A 678 -14.42 19.45 6.00
CA GLN A 678 -13.16 19.72 5.29
C GLN A 678 -12.36 18.43 5.00
N LEU A 679 -12.41 17.44 5.90
CA LEU A 679 -11.66 16.19 5.78
C LEU A 679 -12.24 15.31 4.66
N THR A 680 -13.57 15.27 4.58
CA THR A 680 -14.33 14.62 3.52
C THR A 680 -14.08 15.32 2.18
N ALA A 681 -14.20 16.65 2.13
CA ALA A 681 -13.93 17.43 0.91
C ALA A 681 -12.49 17.24 0.39
N SER A 682 -11.50 17.17 1.28
CA SER A 682 -10.10 16.87 0.92
C SER A 682 -9.95 15.50 0.27
N SER A 683 -10.62 14.48 0.80
CA SER A 683 -10.58 13.12 0.25
C SER A 683 -11.30 13.02 -1.08
N LEU A 684 -12.47 13.67 -1.20
CA LEU A 684 -13.24 13.76 -2.45
C LEU A 684 -12.44 14.43 -3.57
N SER A 685 -11.66 15.47 -3.26
CA SER A 685 -10.76 16.11 -4.23
C SER A 685 -9.73 15.12 -4.78
N GLY A 686 -9.12 14.30 -3.92
CA GLY A 686 -8.18 13.25 -4.34
C GLY A 686 -8.85 12.12 -5.15
N PHE A 687 -10.04 11.68 -4.73
CA PHE A 687 -10.83 10.68 -5.45
C PHE A 687 -11.24 11.19 -6.84
N LEU A 688 -11.67 12.45 -6.93
CA LEU A 688 -12.03 13.09 -8.20
C LEU A 688 -10.82 13.21 -9.12
N SER A 689 -9.66 13.63 -8.60
CA SER A 689 -8.43 13.70 -9.40
C SER A 689 -8.11 12.36 -10.07
N ARG A 690 -8.26 11.25 -9.34
CA ARG A 690 -8.02 9.91 -9.88
C ARG A 690 -9.09 9.47 -10.88
N ALA A 691 -10.36 9.74 -10.59
CA ALA A 691 -11.46 9.43 -11.51
C ALA A 691 -11.34 10.22 -12.83
N MET A 692 -10.93 11.48 -12.71
CA MET A 692 -10.68 12.34 -13.85
C MET A 692 -9.61 11.75 -14.78
N ASP A 693 -8.52 11.16 -14.27
CA ASP A 693 -7.47 10.53 -15.10
C ASP A 693 -8.01 9.45 -16.07
N ASP A 694 -9.16 8.84 -15.76
CA ASP A 694 -9.83 7.86 -16.61
C ASP A 694 -10.88 8.47 -17.56
N LEU A 695 -11.06 9.79 -17.56
CA LEU A 695 -12.02 10.52 -18.41
C LEU A 695 -11.34 11.18 -19.60
N ASN A 696 -12.09 11.31 -20.71
CA ASN A 696 -11.60 11.84 -21.97
C ASN A 696 -12.68 12.75 -22.62
N GLY A 697 -12.25 13.63 -23.54
CA GLY A 697 -13.16 14.42 -24.37
C GLY A 697 -14.18 15.24 -23.58
N THR A 698 -15.44 15.24 -24.05
CA THR A 698 -16.51 16.07 -23.48
C THR A 698 -16.86 15.74 -22.04
N ASP A 699 -16.69 14.48 -21.61
CA ASP A 699 -16.95 14.08 -20.22
C ASP A 699 -15.92 14.67 -19.26
N ARG A 700 -14.64 14.67 -19.66
CA ARG A 700 -13.55 15.30 -18.92
C ARG A 700 -13.78 16.82 -18.81
N GLU A 701 -14.06 17.48 -19.94
CA GLU A 701 -14.32 18.94 -19.99
C GLU A 701 -15.48 19.35 -19.07
N ALA A 702 -16.57 18.57 -19.04
CA ALA A 702 -17.72 18.86 -18.18
C ALA A 702 -17.36 18.78 -16.68
N VAL A 703 -16.59 17.76 -16.29
CA VAL A 703 -16.12 17.59 -14.90
C VAL A 703 -15.16 18.71 -14.50
N GLU A 704 -14.21 19.06 -15.36
CA GLU A 704 -13.26 20.15 -15.12
C GLU A 704 -13.96 21.50 -14.96
N GLN A 705 -14.94 21.80 -15.80
CA GLN A 705 -15.72 23.05 -15.73
C GLN A 705 -16.53 23.14 -14.41
N ARG A 706 -17.10 22.03 -13.96
CA ARG A 706 -17.86 21.98 -12.70
C ARG A 706 -16.94 22.14 -11.50
N LEU A 707 -15.80 21.43 -11.49
CA LEU A 707 -14.77 21.56 -10.45
C LEU A 707 -14.25 23.00 -10.37
N TRP A 708 -13.98 23.64 -11.52
CA TRP A 708 -13.58 25.04 -11.59
C TRP A 708 -14.61 25.96 -10.92
N THR A 709 -15.90 25.76 -11.23
CA THR A 709 -16.97 26.57 -10.63
C THR A 709 -17.02 26.37 -9.12
N LEU A 710 -16.93 25.14 -8.63
CA LEU A 710 -16.94 24.86 -7.19
C LEU A 710 -15.75 25.49 -6.46
N ALA A 711 -14.55 25.40 -7.03
CA ALA A 711 -13.36 25.98 -6.43
C ALA A 711 -13.49 27.49 -6.15
N HIS A 712 -14.29 28.21 -6.96
CA HIS A 712 -14.50 29.66 -6.82
C HIS A 712 -15.80 30.04 -6.10
N THR A 713 -16.82 29.17 -6.11
CA THR A 713 -18.18 29.53 -5.65
C THR A 713 -18.66 28.76 -4.43
N HIS A 714 -17.94 27.72 -3.99
CA HIS A 714 -18.34 26.95 -2.81
C HIS A 714 -18.49 27.86 -1.58
N PRO A 715 -19.55 27.73 -0.77
CA PRO A 715 -19.81 28.65 0.35
C PRO A 715 -18.68 28.61 1.39
N GLU A 716 -18.18 27.43 1.71
CA GLU A 716 -17.10 27.24 2.69
C GLU A 716 -15.72 27.60 2.11
N GLN A 717 -15.06 28.61 2.69
CA GLN A 717 -13.71 29.03 2.28
C GLN A 717 -12.67 27.90 2.37
N PRO A 718 -12.61 27.08 3.44
CA PRO A 718 -11.61 26.02 3.52
C PRO A 718 -11.75 24.99 2.39
N ILE A 719 -12.99 24.69 1.96
CA ILE A 719 -13.24 23.81 0.83
C ILE A 719 -12.80 24.46 -0.49
N ARG A 720 -13.04 25.77 -0.68
CA ARG A 720 -12.46 26.50 -1.82
C ARG A 720 -10.93 26.38 -1.83
N THR A 721 -10.26 26.56 -0.69
CA THR A 721 -8.80 26.38 -0.58
C THR A 721 -8.35 24.99 -0.98
N ILE A 722 -9.04 23.93 -0.53
CA ILE A 722 -8.77 22.53 -0.91
C ILE A 722 -8.89 22.35 -2.42
N LEU A 723 -10.01 22.78 -3.01
CA LEU A 723 -10.29 22.59 -4.43
C LEU A 723 -9.31 23.39 -5.30
N LEU A 724 -9.07 24.66 -4.98
CA LEU A 724 -8.11 25.52 -5.67
C LEU A 724 -6.70 24.91 -5.68
N ARG A 725 -6.22 24.36 -4.56
CA ARG A 725 -4.91 23.69 -4.48
C ARG A 725 -4.81 22.46 -5.42
N SER A 726 -5.92 21.80 -5.73
CA SER A 726 -5.96 20.60 -6.58
C SER A 726 -6.02 20.90 -8.09
N LEU A 727 -6.61 22.05 -8.48
CA LEU A 727 -6.84 22.40 -9.89
C LEU A 727 -5.59 22.30 -10.79
N PRO A 728 -4.41 22.83 -10.41
CA PRO A 728 -3.30 22.98 -11.36
C PRO A 728 -2.80 21.66 -11.94
N SER A 729 -2.75 20.60 -11.13
CA SER A 729 -2.26 19.28 -11.54
C SER A 729 -3.21 18.56 -12.50
N GLY A 730 -4.52 18.79 -12.36
CA GLY A 730 -5.54 18.05 -13.10
C GLY A 730 -5.98 18.71 -14.39
N LEU A 731 -6.08 20.03 -14.48
CA LEU A 731 -6.80 20.66 -15.60
C LEU A 731 -6.09 20.49 -16.96
N THR A 732 -6.88 20.15 -17.98
CA THR A 732 -6.42 19.96 -19.37
C THR A 732 -7.19 20.83 -20.37
N THR A 733 -8.39 21.31 -20.02
CA THR A 733 -9.24 22.18 -20.86
C THR A 733 -8.56 23.53 -21.12
N ALA A 734 -8.34 23.87 -22.39
CA ALA A 734 -7.57 25.05 -22.81
C ALA A 734 -8.06 26.37 -22.16
N ALA A 735 -9.38 26.62 -22.17
CA ALA A 735 -9.95 27.85 -21.59
C ALA A 735 -9.75 27.96 -20.06
N LEU A 736 -9.74 26.82 -19.36
CA LEU A 736 -9.47 26.79 -17.92
C LEU A 736 -7.97 26.96 -17.63
N CYS A 737 -7.10 26.40 -18.48
CA CYS A 737 -5.66 26.65 -18.42
C CYS A 737 -5.32 28.14 -18.65
N ASP A 738 -5.99 28.82 -19.58
CA ASP A 738 -5.85 30.27 -19.77
C ASP A 738 -6.28 31.06 -18.53
N SER A 739 -7.34 30.60 -17.87
CA SER A 739 -7.82 31.21 -16.62
C SER A 739 -6.81 31.02 -15.47
N LEU A 740 -6.20 29.83 -15.35
CA LEU A 740 -5.10 29.58 -14.42
C LEU A 740 -3.89 30.47 -14.71
N TYR A 741 -3.55 30.67 -15.99
CA TYR A 741 -2.47 31.57 -16.40
C TYR A 741 -2.76 33.01 -15.93
N ALA A 742 -3.98 33.52 -16.14
CA ALA A 742 -4.37 34.86 -15.69
C ALA A 742 -4.29 35.02 -14.16
N ILE A 743 -4.72 34.02 -13.40
CA ILE A 743 -4.59 33.99 -11.93
C ILE A 743 -3.13 34.07 -11.52
N TRP A 744 -2.26 33.26 -12.13
CA TRP A 744 -0.83 33.26 -11.84
C TRP A 744 -0.14 34.58 -12.25
N GLU A 745 -0.46 35.11 -13.43
CA GLU A 745 0.16 36.32 -13.97
C GLU A 745 -0.11 37.53 -13.06
N THR A 746 -1.33 37.64 -12.55
CA THR A 746 -1.77 38.76 -11.71
C THR A 746 -1.63 38.51 -10.20
N GLN A 747 -1.33 37.27 -9.78
CA GLN A 747 -1.43 36.82 -8.38
C GLN A 747 -2.77 37.20 -7.71
N SER A 748 -3.86 37.04 -8.46
CA SER A 748 -5.18 37.54 -8.06
C SER A 748 -5.95 36.63 -7.09
N GLU A 749 -5.49 35.41 -6.84
CA GLU A 749 -6.15 34.47 -5.92
C GLU A 749 -5.61 34.63 -4.48
N PRO A 750 -6.37 35.20 -3.54
CA PRO A 750 -5.93 35.44 -2.17
C PRO A 750 -5.78 34.16 -1.31
N LEU A 751 -6.37 33.04 -1.72
CA LEU A 751 -6.27 31.77 -0.98
C LEU A 751 -4.98 31.00 -1.32
N TYR A 752 -4.26 31.39 -2.36
CA TYR A 752 -2.96 30.81 -2.70
C TYR A 752 -1.82 31.34 -1.85
N SER A 753 -1.00 30.42 -1.35
CA SER A 753 0.31 30.74 -0.79
C SER A 753 1.35 30.92 -1.89
N GLU A 754 2.52 31.44 -1.54
CA GLU A 754 3.67 31.51 -2.44
C GLU A 754 4.05 30.13 -3.03
N ASN A 755 3.94 29.07 -2.24
CA ASN A 755 4.16 27.69 -2.69
C ASN A 755 3.11 27.25 -3.73
N ASN A 756 1.86 27.70 -3.60
CA ASN A 756 0.82 27.42 -4.58
C ASN A 756 1.12 28.12 -5.91
N TYR A 757 1.49 29.41 -5.89
CA TYR A 757 1.90 30.14 -7.10
C TYR A 757 3.14 29.54 -7.76
N THR A 758 4.09 29.06 -6.95
CA THR A 758 5.29 28.41 -7.44
C THR A 758 4.99 27.09 -8.16
N SER A 759 4.16 26.25 -7.56
CA SER A 759 3.74 24.97 -8.16
C SER A 759 2.92 25.21 -9.43
N LEU A 760 2.03 26.21 -9.40
CA LEU A 760 1.24 26.62 -10.56
C LEU A 760 2.12 27.10 -11.72
N ALA A 761 3.23 27.80 -11.46
CA ALA A 761 4.16 28.21 -12.51
C ALA A 761 4.78 27.02 -13.25
N TRP A 762 5.12 25.94 -12.54
CA TRP A 762 5.64 24.71 -13.16
C TRP A 762 4.57 24.01 -14.01
N GLU A 763 3.35 23.89 -13.51
CA GLU A 763 2.21 23.32 -14.25
C GLU A 763 1.88 24.11 -15.52
N LEU A 764 1.93 25.45 -15.43
CA LEU A 764 1.69 26.34 -16.56
C LEU A 764 2.83 26.30 -17.59
N ALA A 765 4.08 26.16 -17.16
CA ALA A 765 5.21 26.04 -18.08
C ALA A 765 5.10 24.79 -18.98
N ILE A 766 4.52 23.69 -18.48
CA ILE A 766 4.23 22.49 -19.28
C ILE A 766 3.10 22.76 -20.27
N ARG A 767 2.03 23.43 -19.84
CA ARG A 767 0.82 23.68 -20.64
C ARG A 767 1.00 24.78 -21.69
N PHE A 768 1.91 25.73 -21.46
CA PHE A 768 2.22 26.85 -22.34
C PHE A 768 3.71 26.87 -22.73
N PRO A 769 4.17 25.92 -23.56
CA PRO A 769 5.59 25.77 -23.89
C PRO A 769 6.20 27.06 -24.48
N ASP A 770 5.45 27.79 -25.31
CA ASP A 770 5.90 29.05 -25.92
C ASP A 770 6.06 30.19 -24.90
N ARG A 771 5.41 30.09 -23.73
CA ARG A 771 5.49 31.08 -22.64
C ARG A 771 6.33 30.60 -21.46
N ALA A 772 6.82 29.36 -21.48
CA ALA A 772 7.52 28.75 -20.35
C ALA A 772 8.69 29.61 -19.83
N GLY A 773 9.48 30.19 -20.73
CA GLY A 773 10.58 31.09 -20.35
C GLY A 773 10.12 32.33 -19.59
N HIS A 774 9.03 32.96 -20.03
CA HIS A 774 8.43 34.10 -19.32
C HIS A 774 7.85 33.68 -17.96
N ILE A 775 7.13 32.55 -17.92
CA ILE A 775 6.52 32.04 -16.69
C ILE A 775 7.57 31.79 -15.61
N LEU A 776 8.63 31.06 -15.97
CA LEU A 776 9.68 30.70 -15.04
C LEU A 776 10.49 31.92 -14.58
N ALA A 777 10.84 32.84 -15.50
CA ALA A 777 11.58 34.05 -15.15
C ALA A 777 10.78 34.95 -14.20
N THR A 778 9.48 35.14 -14.47
CA THR A 778 8.59 35.95 -13.63
C THR A 778 8.41 35.33 -12.25
N GLN A 779 8.16 34.01 -12.16
CA GLN A 779 7.98 33.37 -10.86
C GLN A 779 9.27 33.37 -10.05
N ARG A 780 10.42 33.11 -10.68
CA ARG A 780 11.73 33.18 -10.02
C ARG A 780 12.00 34.56 -9.41
N ALA A 781 11.64 35.64 -10.12
CA ALA A 781 11.82 37.01 -9.64
C ALA A 781 10.92 37.39 -8.44
N ARG A 782 9.84 36.63 -8.20
CA ARG A 782 8.94 36.83 -7.05
C ARG A 782 9.49 36.20 -5.76
N LEU A 783 10.40 35.25 -5.84
CA LEU A 783 10.97 34.54 -4.69
C LEU A 783 12.17 35.31 -4.12
N THR A 784 12.18 35.52 -2.80
CA THR A 784 13.26 36.23 -2.09
C THR A 784 14.06 35.33 -1.15
N ASP A 785 13.45 34.26 -0.66
CA ASP A 785 14.11 33.30 0.23
C ASP A 785 15.15 32.45 -0.54
N PRO A 786 16.41 32.35 -0.07
CA PRO A 786 17.46 31.61 -0.75
C PRO A 786 17.18 30.11 -0.92
N ASP A 787 16.56 29.45 0.06
CA ASP A 787 16.22 28.02 0.00
C ASP A 787 15.12 27.77 -1.03
N ARG A 788 14.09 28.64 -1.08
CA ARG A 788 13.00 28.59 -2.07
C ARG A 788 13.50 28.86 -3.49
N LEU A 789 14.40 29.82 -3.67
CA LEU A 789 15.04 30.08 -4.96
C LEU A 789 15.82 28.86 -5.46
N ARG A 790 16.61 28.23 -4.59
CA ARG A 790 17.38 27.02 -4.94
C ARG A 790 16.46 25.87 -5.36
N ARG A 791 15.37 25.65 -4.61
CA ARG A 791 14.36 24.65 -4.95
C ARG A 791 13.71 24.95 -6.31
N PHE A 792 13.37 26.21 -6.56
CA PHE A 792 12.76 26.64 -7.82
C PHE A 792 13.67 26.37 -9.01
N ASP A 793 14.93 26.77 -8.91
CA ASP A 793 15.93 26.58 -9.96
C ASP A 793 16.21 25.10 -10.23
N TYR A 794 16.20 24.26 -9.19
CA TYR A 794 16.36 22.82 -9.34
C TYR A 794 15.19 22.18 -10.11
N ILE A 795 13.94 22.44 -9.68
CA ILE A 795 12.74 21.78 -10.22
C ILE A 795 12.37 22.32 -11.61
N SER A 796 12.55 23.62 -11.84
CA SER A 796 12.17 24.28 -13.10
C SER A 796 12.85 23.70 -14.36
N ARG A 797 14.01 23.04 -14.20
CA ARG A 797 14.69 22.30 -15.28
C ARG A 797 13.80 21.19 -15.87
N ALA A 798 12.96 20.55 -15.05
CA ALA A 798 12.10 19.46 -15.47
C ALA A 798 10.95 19.93 -16.37
N VAL A 799 10.51 21.18 -16.23
CA VAL A 799 9.38 21.73 -16.99
C VAL A 799 9.80 22.43 -18.29
N ASN A 800 11.07 22.32 -18.68
CA ASN A 800 11.59 22.87 -19.94
C ASN A 800 10.82 22.31 -21.16
N PRO A 801 10.36 23.15 -22.10
CA PRO A 801 9.66 22.70 -23.31
C PRO A 801 10.54 21.91 -24.28
N ASP A 802 11.87 22.10 -24.26
CA ASP A 802 12.81 21.35 -25.09
C ASP A 802 12.98 19.90 -24.60
N GLU A 803 12.72 18.95 -25.49
CA GLU A 803 12.81 17.52 -25.22
C GLU A 803 14.25 17.05 -24.96
N ALA A 804 15.22 17.55 -25.73
CA ALA A 804 16.62 17.16 -25.55
C ALA A 804 17.18 17.64 -24.19
N ALA A 805 16.75 18.82 -23.74
CA ALA A 805 17.07 19.32 -22.40
C ALA A 805 16.48 18.42 -21.30
N ARG A 806 15.26 17.92 -21.47
CA ARG A 806 14.63 16.98 -20.53
C ARG A 806 15.33 15.62 -20.52
N ASP A 807 15.71 15.09 -21.68
CA ASP A 807 16.47 13.85 -21.77
C ASP A 807 17.81 13.96 -21.05
N THR A 808 18.52 15.07 -21.29
CA THR A 808 19.79 15.36 -20.62
C THR A 808 19.61 15.45 -19.11
N LEU A 809 18.54 16.09 -18.65
CA LEU A 809 18.20 16.14 -17.22
C LEU A 809 17.93 14.74 -16.66
N PHE A 810 17.08 13.93 -17.32
CA PHE A 810 16.78 12.57 -16.88
C PHE A 810 18.05 11.72 -16.77
N GLN A 811 18.90 11.74 -17.80
CA GLN A 811 20.18 11.01 -17.79
C GLN A 811 21.09 11.48 -16.66
N SER A 812 21.07 12.78 -16.31
CA SER A 812 21.84 13.28 -15.17
C SER A 812 21.39 12.69 -13.82
N LEU A 813 20.11 12.30 -13.68
CA LEU A 813 19.58 11.68 -12.46
C LEU A 813 20.05 10.23 -12.27
N MET A 814 20.64 9.62 -13.30
CA MET A 814 21.24 8.29 -13.18
C MET A 814 22.47 8.30 -12.27
N LEU A 815 23.06 9.47 -12.02
CA LEU A 815 24.19 9.67 -11.11
C LEU A 815 23.71 10.02 -9.69
N ALA A 816 24.23 9.32 -8.68
CA ALA A 816 23.83 9.47 -7.28
C ALA A 816 24.00 10.89 -6.72
N GLU A 817 25.06 11.58 -7.10
CA GLU A 817 25.36 12.94 -6.65
C GLU A 817 24.30 13.96 -7.09
N ASN A 818 23.60 13.72 -8.20
CA ASN A 818 22.58 14.63 -8.73
C ASN A 818 21.21 14.46 -8.07
N ARG A 819 21.04 13.39 -7.29
CA ARG A 819 19.79 13.06 -6.59
C ARG A 819 19.87 13.21 -5.07
N ARG A 820 20.92 13.88 -4.55
CA ARG A 820 21.12 14.12 -3.11
C ARG A 820 19.96 14.84 -2.40
N ILE A 821 19.18 15.66 -3.12
CA ILE A 821 17.98 16.29 -2.56
C ILE A 821 16.76 15.53 -3.07
N GLU A 822 16.45 14.45 -2.38
CA GLU A 822 15.51 13.41 -2.78
C GLU A 822 14.07 13.91 -3.00
N PRO A 823 13.50 14.81 -2.16
CA PRO A 823 12.18 15.39 -2.42
C PRO A 823 12.11 16.20 -3.72
N TRP A 824 13.16 16.94 -4.05
CA TRP A 824 13.21 17.74 -5.27
C TRP A 824 13.43 16.86 -6.49
N THR A 825 14.26 15.82 -6.35
CA THR A 825 14.47 14.80 -7.39
C THR A 825 13.16 14.10 -7.74
N SER A 826 12.37 13.72 -6.74
CA SER A 826 11.05 13.10 -6.95
C SER A 826 10.11 14.03 -7.72
N SER A 827 10.12 15.33 -7.40
CA SER A 827 9.34 16.33 -8.14
C SER A 827 9.82 16.49 -9.59
N VAL A 828 11.14 16.55 -9.81
CA VAL A 828 11.74 16.57 -11.15
C VAL A 828 11.31 15.36 -11.97
N LEU A 829 11.43 14.16 -11.40
CA LEU A 829 11.07 12.91 -12.08
C LEU A 829 9.57 12.86 -12.40
N SER A 830 8.71 13.35 -11.49
CA SER A 830 7.26 13.45 -11.72
C SER A 830 6.93 14.42 -12.86
N TYR A 831 7.63 15.56 -13.00
CA TYR A 831 7.41 16.51 -14.09
C TYR A 831 7.99 16.04 -15.44
N LEU A 832 9.05 15.22 -15.41
CA LEU A 832 9.56 14.53 -16.59
C LEU A 832 8.55 13.50 -17.11
N ASN A 833 7.86 12.80 -16.19
CA ASN A 833 6.80 11.83 -16.48
C ASN A 833 5.38 12.43 -16.37
N HIS A 834 5.22 13.74 -16.53
CA HIS A 834 3.91 14.39 -16.44
C HIS A 834 2.93 13.79 -17.48
N PRO A 835 1.62 13.63 -17.18
CA PRO A 835 0.66 12.99 -18.12
C PRO A 835 0.68 13.57 -19.54
N LEU A 836 0.78 14.89 -19.69
CA LEU A 836 0.90 15.57 -21.00
C LEU A 836 2.18 15.23 -21.81
N ARG A 837 3.11 14.48 -21.21
CA ARG A 837 4.41 14.08 -21.80
C ARG A 837 4.57 12.57 -21.87
N GLU A 838 3.52 11.81 -21.57
CA GLU A 838 3.54 10.36 -21.50
C GLU A 838 4.22 9.73 -22.72
N SER A 839 3.78 10.07 -23.94
CA SER A 839 4.33 9.53 -25.19
C SER A 839 5.85 9.68 -25.34
N SER A 840 6.43 10.76 -24.81
CA SER A 840 7.88 11.02 -24.84
C SER A 840 8.63 10.42 -23.65
N SER A 841 7.94 10.16 -22.53
CA SER A 841 8.56 9.77 -21.25
C SER A 841 8.52 8.26 -20.98
N VAL A 842 7.77 7.45 -21.75
CA VAL A 842 7.80 5.98 -21.67
C VAL A 842 9.24 5.44 -21.72
N ARG A 843 10.12 6.05 -22.52
CA ARG A 843 11.53 5.66 -22.64
C ARG A 843 12.36 5.79 -21.35
N TYR A 844 11.87 6.56 -20.37
CA TYR A 844 12.54 6.72 -19.08
C TYR A 844 12.26 5.55 -18.12
N ILE A 845 11.20 4.77 -18.36
CA ILE A 845 10.79 3.69 -17.48
C ILE A 845 11.91 2.67 -17.32
N ARG A 846 12.46 2.15 -18.42
CA ARG A 846 13.48 1.09 -18.35
C ARG A 846 14.76 1.55 -17.63
N PRO A 847 15.42 2.65 -18.03
CA PRO A 847 16.61 3.11 -17.30
C PRO A 847 16.32 3.46 -15.84
N GLY A 848 15.13 4.03 -15.56
CA GLY A 848 14.72 4.38 -14.21
C GLY A 848 14.51 3.16 -13.31
N LEU A 849 14.05 2.03 -13.85
CA LEU A 849 13.93 0.76 -13.14
C LEU A 849 15.27 0.04 -13.00
N ASP A 850 16.12 0.09 -14.04
CA ASP A 850 17.43 -0.56 -14.05
C ASP A 850 18.34 -0.06 -12.90
N ILE A 851 18.21 1.21 -12.49
CA ILE A 851 19.01 1.79 -11.38
C ILE A 851 18.34 1.72 -10.00
N LEU A 852 17.16 1.10 -9.86
CA LEU A 852 16.38 1.20 -8.63
C LEU A 852 17.09 0.59 -7.39
N GLU A 853 17.94 -0.42 -7.57
CA GLU A 853 18.81 -0.94 -6.50
C GLU A 853 19.87 0.08 -6.05
N GLU A 854 20.46 0.84 -6.99
CA GLU A 854 21.39 1.92 -6.67
C GLU A 854 20.66 3.08 -5.97
N VAL A 855 19.46 3.42 -6.44
CA VAL A 855 18.56 4.38 -5.80
C VAL A 855 18.27 3.96 -4.36
N GLN A 856 18.08 2.66 -4.10
CA GLN A 856 17.91 2.12 -2.75
C GLN A 856 19.15 2.21 -1.88
N ARG A 857 20.33 1.87 -2.40
CA ARG A 857 21.59 1.96 -1.62
C ARG A 857 21.95 3.40 -1.24
N THR A 858 21.70 4.32 -2.15
CA THR A 858 22.13 5.72 -2.02
C THR A 858 21.05 6.60 -1.37
N GLY A 859 19.79 6.23 -1.57
CA GLY A 859 18.60 6.97 -1.14
C GLY A 859 18.09 6.63 0.24
N ASP A 860 17.30 7.53 0.82
CA ASP A 860 16.65 7.36 2.11
C ASP A 860 15.56 6.26 2.12
N ILE A 861 14.93 6.01 3.28
CA ILE A 861 13.93 4.94 3.43
C ILE A 861 12.72 5.06 2.50
N PHE A 862 12.32 6.27 2.12
CA PHE A 862 11.16 6.51 1.26
C PHE A 862 11.53 6.70 -0.21
N PHE A 863 12.79 7.02 -0.51
CA PHE A 863 13.20 7.41 -1.85
C PHE A 863 12.99 6.34 -2.93
N PRO A 864 13.26 5.04 -2.72
CA PRO A 864 12.97 4.02 -3.72
C PRO A 864 11.47 3.95 -4.08
N ARG A 865 10.60 4.10 -3.09
CA ARG A 865 9.15 4.17 -3.29
C ARG A 865 8.75 5.44 -4.04
N ASN A 866 9.30 6.59 -3.63
CA ASN A 866 9.01 7.89 -4.25
C ASN A 866 9.54 7.95 -5.69
N TRP A 867 10.70 7.36 -5.96
CA TRP A 867 11.29 7.21 -7.29
C TRP A 867 10.38 6.38 -8.20
N ALA A 868 10.01 5.17 -7.78
CA ALA A 868 9.11 4.31 -8.54
C ALA A 868 7.75 4.98 -8.77
N GLY A 869 7.20 5.65 -7.74
CA GLY A 869 5.97 6.42 -7.83
C GLY A 869 6.03 7.59 -8.81
N ALA A 870 7.12 8.38 -8.78
CA ALA A 870 7.34 9.50 -9.70
C ALA A 870 7.65 9.04 -11.13
N LEU A 871 8.25 7.87 -11.29
CA LEU A 871 8.55 7.26 -12.59
C LEU A 871 7.29 6.71 -13.26
N LEU A 872 6.41 6.04 -12.51
CA LEU A 872 5.32 5.23 -13.06
C LEU A 872 3.92 5.80 -12.83
N GLY A 873 3.73 6.62 -11.79
CA GLY A 873 2.42 6.98 -11.25
C GLY A 873 1.50 7.74 -12.20
N SER A 874 2.08 8.42 -13.20
CA SER A 874 1.37 9.18 -14.23
C SER A 874 1.11 8.41 -15.52
N HIS A 875 1.78 7.27 -15.74
CA HIS A 875 1.64 6.49 -16.96
C HIS A 875 0.36 5.64 -16.95
N ARG A 876 -0.32 5.60 -18.08
CA ARG A 876 -1.54 4.83 -18.38
C ARG A 876 -1.47 4.13 -19.74
N SER A 877 -0.44 4.39 -20.55
CA SER A 877 -0.30 3.85 -21.91
C SER A 877 0.04 2.35 -21.96
N PRO A 878 -0.41 1.63 -23.00
CA PRO A 878 -0.01 0.24 -23.24
C PRO A 878 1.50 0.06 -23.37
N GLU A 879 2.19 1.03 -23.95
CA GLU A 879 3.64 1.01 -24.13
C GLU A 879 4.38 1.06 -22.79
N ALA A 880 3.95 1.93 -21.86
CA ALA A 880 4.48 1.96 -20.50
C ALA A 880 4.24 0.63 -19.76
N TRP A 881 3.03 0.08 -19.89
CA TRP A 881 2.69 -1.20 -19.26
C TRP A 881 3.56 -2.35 -19.78
N GLN A 882 3.76 -2.42 -21.10
CA GLN A 882 4.64 -3.40 -21.74
C GLN A 882 6.08 -3.27 -21.24
N GLU A 883 6.60 -2.05 -21.06
CA GLU A 883 7.98 -1.87 -20.59
C GLU A 883 8.16 -2.35 -19.15
N VAL A 884 7.20 -2.07 -18.25
CA VAL A 884 7.24 -2.60 -16.87
C VAL A 884 7.15 -4.13 -16.87
N GLN A 885 6.24 -4.71 -17.67
CA GLN A 885 6.12 -6.16 -17.80
C GLN A 885 7.42 -6.80 -18.31
N LYS A 886 8.03 -6.19 -19.32
CA LYS A 886 9.30 -6.64 -19.89
C LYS A 886 10.43 -6.56 -18.86
N PHE A 887 10.54 -5.47 -18.11
CA PHE A 887 11.52 -5.36 -17.02
C PHE A 887 11.36 -6.50 -16.00
N LEU A 888 10.14 -6.80 -15.57
CA LEU A 888 9.89 -7.89 -14.61
C LEU A 888 10.18 -9.29 -15.20
N GLN A 889 9.97 -9.49 -16.51
CA GLN A 889 10.30 -10.74 -17.21
C GLN A 889 11.81 -10.91 -17.42
N ASP A 890 12.51 -9.83 -17.73
CA ASP A 890 13.97 -9.82 -17.93
C ASP A 890 14.72 -10.01 -16.59
N ASN A 891 14.08 -9.72 -15.46
CA ASN A 891 14.66 -9.80 -14.11
C ASN A 891 13.85 -10.71 -13.16
N PRO A 892 13.80 -12.03 -13.40
CA PRO A 892 13.00 -12.95 -12.58
C PRO A 892 13.48 -13.05 -11.13
N ASP A 893 14.79 -12.84 -10.89
CA ASP A 893 15.44 -12.92 -9.58
C ASP A 893 15.57 -11.55 -8.88
N TYR A 894 14.83 -10.53 -9.36
CA TYR A 894 14.89 -9.17 -8.79
C TYR A 894 14.49 -9.16 -7.30
N PRO A 895 15.14 -8.35 -6.44
CA PRO A 895 14.84 -8.34 -5.00
C PRO A 895 13.36 -8.13 -4.72
N VAL A 896 12.75 -9.06 -3.98
CA VAL A 896 11.28 -9.12 -3.75
C VAL A 896 10.74 -7.80 -3.18
N LEU A 897 11.45 -7.18 -2.23
CA LEU A 897 11.04 -5.92 -1.62
C LEU A 897 11.00 -4.76 -2.64
N LEU A 898 11.94 -4.70 -3.58
CA LEU A 898 11.94 -3.69 -4.65
C LEU A 898 10.91 -4.00 -5.73
N ARG A 899 10.77 -5.28 -6.12
CA ARG A 899 9.72 -5.74 -7.02
C ARG A 899 8.33 -5.31 -6.52
N ASN A 900 8.10 -5.41 -5.22
CA ASN A 900 6.85 -4.95 -4.60
C ASN A 900 6.65 -3.44 -4.75
N LYS A 901 7.70 -2.60 -4.59
CA LYS A 901 7.57 -1.14 -4.80
C LYS A 901 7.19 -0.80 -6.25
N ILE A 902 7.71 -1.53 -7.24
CA ILE A 902 7.33 -1.37 -8.64
C ILE A 902 5.84 -1.69 -8.83
N LEU A 903 5.37 -2.84 -8.33
CA LEU A 903 3.97 -3.25 -8.46
C LEU A 903 2.99 -2.32 -7.73
N GLN A 904 3.40 -1.79 -6.58
CA GLN A 904 2.64 -0.77 -5.84
C GLN A 904 2.52 0.53 -6.65
N ALA A 905 3.64 1.04 -7.18
CA ALA A 905 3.68 2.26 -7.97
C ALA A 905 2.95 2.13 -9.32
N ALA A 906 3.00 0.95 -9.93
CA ALA A 906 2.39 0.67 -11.22
C ALA A 906 0.89 0.37 -11.15
N TYR A 907 0.24 0.41 -9.96
CA TYR A 907 -1.16 0.00 -9.83
C TYR A 907 -2.11 0.70 -10.82
N SER A 908 -2.02 2.02 -10.97
CA SER A 908 -2.89 2.75 -11.90
C SER A 908 -2.60 2.40 -13.37
N LEU A 909 -1.33 2.21 -13.72
CA LEU A 909 -0.89 1.76 -15.05
C LEU A 909 -1.45 0.37 -15.35
N PHE A 910 -1.32 -0.55 -14.39
CA PHE A 910 -1.87 -1.89 -14.49
C PHE A 910 -3.38 -1.80 -14.58
N ARG A 911 -4.10 -1.08 -13.72
CA ARG A 911 -5.55 -0.94 -13.83
C ARG A 911 -6.02 -0.43 -15.19
N ALA A 912 -5.33 0.57 -15.77
CA ALA A 912 -5.67 1.16 -17.07
C ALA A 912 -5.37 0.26 -18.28
N ASN A 913 -4.48 -0.73 -18.14
CA ASN A 913 -4.08 -1.65 -19.23
C ASN A 913 -4.51 -3.10 -18.98
N THR A 914 -4.85 -3.41 -17.74
CA THR A 914 -5.44 -4.66 -17.27
C THR A 914 -6.96 -4.50 -17.21
N THR A 915 -7.51 -3.58 -18.00
CA THR A 915 -8.93 -3.24 -18.17
C THR A 915 -9.73 -4.44 -18.60
N VAL A 916 -9.89 -5.44 -17.71
CA VAL A 916 -10.47 -6.76 -17.96
C VAL A 916 -10.39 -7.10 -19.44
N ALA A 917 -9.17 -7.12 -20.01
CA ALA A 917 -8.92 -6.83 -21.43
C ALA A 917 -10.12 -7.19 -22.31
N VAL A 918 -10.97 -6.22 -22.67
CA VAL A 918 -12.23 -6.59 -23.33
C VAL A 918 -11.87 -6.99 -24.75
N SER A 919 -11.77 -8.29 -24.99
CA SER A 919 -11.44 -8.82 -26.31
C SER A 919 -12.69 -8.71 -27.16
N THR A 920 -12.74 -7.66 -27.96
CA THR A 920 -13.85 -7.28 -28.83
C THR A 920 -13.29 -6.78 -30.16
N THR A 921 -14.09 -6.85 -31.21
CA THR A 921 -13.80 -6.20 -32.50
C THR A 921 -14.77 -5.04 -32.73
N PRO A 922 -14.45 -4.07 -33.62
CA PRO A 922 -15.42 -3.04 -34.02
C PRO A 922 -16.73 -3.59 -34.59
N GLU A 923 -16.70 -4.81 -35.13
CA GLU A 923 -17.91 -5.46 -35.64
C GLU A 923 -18.83 -5.92 -34.51
N ASP A 924 -18.30 -6.30 -33.34
CA ASP A 924 -19.10 -6.67 -32.16
C ASP A 924 -19.91 -5.47 -31.65
N SER A 925 -19.31 -4.27 -31.56
CA SER A 925 -20.02 -3.05 -31.16
C SER A 925 -21.08 -2.62 -32.20
N LEU A 926 -20.84 -2.84 -33.49
CA LEU A 926 -21.83 -2.63 -34.55
C LEU A 926 -22.99 -3.63 -34.49
N ILE A 927 -22.73 -4.90 -34.18
CA ILE A 927 -23.78 -5.92 -33.96
C ILE A 927 -24.61 -5.55 -32.74
N TYR A 928 -23.97 -5.18 -31.64
CA TYR A 928 -24.64 -4.67 -30.45
C TYR A 928 -25.52 -3.46 -30.78
N ALA A 929 -24.97 -2.44 -31.44
CA ALA A 929 -25.71 -1.22 -31.75
C ALA A 929 -26.94 -1.48 -32.62
N ARG A 930 -26.79 -2.30 -33.67
CA ARG A 930 -27.92 -2.72 -34.54
C ARG A 930 -28.96 -3.52 -33.77
N THR A 931 -28.54 -4.36 -32.84
CA THR A 931 -29.44 -5.17 -32.01
C THR A 931 -30.20 -4.27 -31.05
N MET A 932 -29.51 -3.43 -30.29
CA MET A 932 -30.14 -2.50 -29.34
C MET A 932 -31.09 -1.51 -30.02
N GLN A 933 -30.79 -1.06 -31.25
CA GLN A 933 -31.71 -0.21 -32.01
C GLN A 933 -33.05 -0.90 -32.30
N LYS A 934 -33.04 -2.23 -32.53
CA LYS A 934 -34.27 -3.02 -32.69
C LYS A 934 -35.00 -3.25 -31.37
N LEU A 935 -34.26 -3.31 -30.26
CA LEU A 935 -34.82 -3.57 -28.92
C LEU A 935 -35.34 -2.30 -28.25
N LEU A 936 -34.81 -1.12 -28.60
CA LEU A 936 -35.17 0.17 -27.98
C LEU A 936 -36.69 0.46 -27.94
N PRO A 937 -37.49 0.15 -28.99
CA PRO A 937 -38.95 0.31 -28.93
C PRO A 937 -39.65 -0.57 -27.89
N LEU A 938 -38.97 -1.62 -27.39
CA LEU A 938 -39.46 -2.52 -26.36
C LEU A 938 -39.10 -2.04 -24.94
N ALA A 939 -38.42 -0.90 -24.77
CA ALA A 939 -38.09 -0.36 -23.46
C ALA A 939 -39.36 -0.18 -22.59
N GLY A 940 -39.35 -0.78 -21.40
CA GLY A 940 -40.49 -0.80 -20.47
C GLY A 940 -41.49 -1.95 -20.68
N ARG A 941 -41.27 -2.85 -21.65
CA ARG A 941 -42.04 -4.10 -21.79
C ARG A 941 -41.55 -5.20 -20.82
N PRO A 942 -42.34 -6.28 -20.61
CA PRO A 942 -41.91 -7.42 -19.80
C PRO A 942 -40.57 -8.02 -20.26
N SER A 943 -39.74 -8.46 -19.30
CA SER A 943 -38.39 -8.98 -19.55
C SER A 943 -38.38 -10.10 -20.58
N GLY A 944 -39.38 -11.00 -20.53
CA GLY A 944 -39.49 -12.13 -21.46
C GLY A 944 -39.64 -11.72 -22.93
N GLU A 945 -40.36 -10.63 -23.21
CA GLU A 945 -40.50 -10.10 -24.57
C GLU A 945 -39.18 -9.53 -25.09
N ILE A 946 -38.47 -8.77 -24.25
CA ILE A 946 -37.18 -8.17 -24.63
C ILE A 946 -36.12 -9.26 -24.82
N MET A 947 -36.08 -10.25 -23.90
CA MET A 947 -35.16 -11.38 -23.95
C MET A 947 -35.36 -12.20 -25.23
N THR A 948 -36.61 -12.46 -25.59
CA THR A 948 -36.99 -13.14 -26.84
C THR A 948 -36.54 -12.35 -28.06
N ALA A 949 -36.85 -11.04 -28.11
CA ALA A 949 -36.48 -10.19 -29.24
C ALA A 949 -34.96 -10.07 -29.40
N ALA A 950 -34.21 -10.04 -28.29
CA ALA A 950 -32.75 -10.05 -28.31
C ALA A 950 -32.21 -11.36 -28.91
N ALA A 951 -32.79 -12.50 -28.52
CA ALA A 951 -32.43 -13.80 -29.07
C ALA A 951 -32.76 -13.93 -30.56
N GLU A 952 -33.95 -13.47 -30.97
CA GLU A 952 -34.38 -13.44 -32.38
C GLU A 952 -33.48 -12.55 -33.23
N ALA A 953 -33.01 -11.42 -32.69
CA ALA A 953 -32.09 -10.52 -33.37
C ALA A 953 -30.69 -11.13 -33.62
N LEU A 954 -30.29 -12.12 -32.81
CA LEU A 954 -29.04 -12.87 -32.94
C LEU A 954 -29.21 -14.21 -33.69
N CYS A 955 -30.42 -14.54 -34.19
CA CYS A 955 -30.61 -15.68 -35.07
C CYS A 955 -29.76 -15.56 -36.34
N GLY A 956 -29.07 -16.63 -36.71
CA GLY A 956 -28.14 -16.68 -37.83
C GLY A 956 -26.67 -16.47 -37.46
N THR A 957 -26.36 -16.01 -36.24
CA THR A 957 -24.98 -15.86 -35.77
C THR A 957 -24.25 -17.21 -35.74
N PRO A 958 -23.09 -17.38 -36.39
CA PRO A 958 -22.32 -18.63 -36.39
C PRO A 958 -22.05 -19.20 -34.99
N TYR A 959 -22.03 -20.53 -34.89
CA TYR A 959 -21.68 -21.24 -33.65
C TYR A 959 -20.17 -21.45 -33.56
N LYS A 960 -19.60 -21.19 -32.38
CA LYS A 960 -18.21 -21.52 -32.05
C LYS A 960 -18.11 -21.91 -30.58
N GLY A 961 -17.52 -23.06 -30.29
CA GLY A 961 -17.25 -23.48 -28.90
C GLY A 961 -16.02 -22.78 -28.33
N GLY A 962 -15.97 -22.64 -27.01
CA GLY A 962 -14.81 -22.03 -26.32
C GLY A 962 -14.65 -20.54 -26.61
N THR A 963 -15.74 -19.83 -26.92
CA THR A 963 -15.68 -18.38 -27.26
C THR A 963 -15.21 -17.51 -26.11
N LEU A 964 -15.19 -18.05 -24.89
CA LEU A 964 -14.80 -17.38 -23.65
C LEU A 964 -13.38 -17.71 -23.19
N GLU A 965 -12.68 -18.66 -23.84
CA GLU A 965 -11.37 -19.11 -23.39
C GLU A 965 -10.27 -18.11 -23.77
N SER A 966 -9.56 -17.59 -22.78
CA SER A 966 -8.44 -16.66 -22.95
C SER A 966 -7.27 -16.94 -22.00
N THR A 967 -6.07 -16.47 -22.33
CA THR A 967 -4.89 -16.52 -21.46
C THR A 967 -3.99 -15.30 -21.75
N PRO A 968 -3.79 -14.37 -20.80
CA PRO A 968 -4.40 -14.31 -19.46
C PRO A 968 -5.92 -14.09 -19.51
N GLU A 969 -6.62 -14.43 -18.42
CA GLU A 969 -8.10 -14.33 -18.31
C GLU A 969 -8.59 -12.89 -18.46
N HIS A 970 -9.58 -12.67 -19.34
CA HIS A 970 -10.21 -11.37 -19.57
C HIS A 970 -11.61 -11.51 -20.18
N LEU A 971 -12.40 -10.42 -20.19
CA LEU A 971 -13.77 -10.45 -20.73
C LEU A 971 -13.74 -10.53 -22.26
N THR A 972 -14.05 -11.69 -22.82
CA THR A 972 -14.24 -11.82 -24.27
C THR A 972 -15.67 -11.46 -24.69
N VAL A 973 -15.84 -10.51 -25.61
CA VAL A 973 -17.13 -10.17 -26.23
C VAL A 973 -17.10 -10.61 -27.69
N ASN A 974 -17.88 -11.63 -28.03
CA ASN A 974 -17.98 -12.14 -29.40
C ASN A 974 -19.45 -12.24 -29.82
N LEU A 975 -19.98 -11.20 -30.45
CA LEU A 975 -21.34 -11.19 -31.01
C LEU A 975 -21.36 -11.67 -32.47
N ARG A 976 -20.19 -11.88 -33.08
CA ARG A 976 -20.01 -12.45 -34.43
C ARG A 976 -20.13 -13.96 -34.44
N GLU A 977 -19.71 -14.63 -33.36
CA GLU A 977 -19.77 -16.07 -33.19
C GLU A 977 -20.15 -16.38 -31.74
N THR A 978 -21.20 -17.16 -31.51
CA THR A 978 -21.74 -17.41 -30.15
C THR A 978 -21.76 -18.90 -29.82
N ASP A 979 -21.45 -19.26 -28.58
CA ASP A 979 -21.90 -20.51 -27.97
C ASP A 979 -23.19 -20.29 -27.16
N CYS A 980 -23.68 -21.36 -26.54
CA CYS A 980 -24.95 -21.34 -25.82
C CYS A 980 -24.93 -20.43 -24.59
N ILE A 981 -23.81 -20.35 -23.86
CA ILE A 981 -23.75 -19.52 -22.65
C ILE A 981 -23.60 -18.05 -23.04
N LEU A 982 -22.75 -17.73 -24.01
CA LEU A 982 -22.56 -16.36 -24.48
C LEU A 982 -23.86 -15.76 -25.05
N LEU A 983 -24.65 -16.55 -25.77
CA LEU A 983 -25.96 -16.13 -26.26
C LEU A 983 -26.89 -15.70 -25.11
N VAL A 984 -27.03 -16.57 -24.09
CA VAL A 984 -27.89 -16.29 -22.93
C VAL A 984 -27.39 -15.05 -22.18
N GLU A 985 -26.08 -14.98 -21.90
CA GLU A 985 -25.49 -13.84 -21.20
C GLU A 985 -25.68 -12.52 -21.96
N ALA A 986 -25.46 -12.51 -23.28
CA ALA A 986 -25.62 -11.33 -24.11
C ALA A 986 -27.08 -10.85 -24.15
N CYS A 987 -28.04 -11.77 -24.34
CA CYS A 987 -29.47 -11.44 -24.32
C CYS A 987 -29.91 -10.93 -22.94
N THR A 988 -29.45 -11.56 -21.85
CA THR A 988 -29.73 -11.11 -20.48
C THR A 988 -29.15 -9.71 -20.26
N ALA A 989 -27.90 -9.46 -20.65
CA ALA A 989 -27.25 -8.18 -20.49
C ALA A 989 -27.98 -7.05 -21.23
N MET A 990 -28.33 -7.26 -22.50
CA MET A 990 -29.10 -6.29 -23.31
C MET A 990 -30.49 -6.02 -22.71
N THR A 991 -31.17 -7.07 -22.24
CA THR A 991 -32.49 -6.95 -21.59
C THR A 991 -32.41 -6.10 -20.32
N LEU A 992 -31.42 -6.37 -19.48
CA LEU A 992 -31.21 -5.62 -18.24
C LEU A 992 -30.83 -4.17 -18.51
N LEU A 993 -30.07 -3.87 -19.56
CA LEU A 993 -29.74 -2.49 -19.92
C LEU A 993 -30.99 -1.67 -20.27
N LEU A 994 -31.94 -2.24 -21.01
CA LEU A 994 -33.19 -1.56 -21.32
C LEU A 994 -34.12 -1.44 -20.10
N LYS A 995 -34.23 -2.49 -19.27
CA LYS A 995 -35.05 -2.43 -18.05
C LYS A 995 -34.56 -1.42 -17.05
N ASN A 996 -33.25 -1.31 -16.89
CA ASN A 996 -32.64 -0.36 -15.96
C ASN A 996 -32.77 1.11 -16.42
N ASN A 997 -33.22 1.36 -17.65
CA ASN A 997 -33.29 2.68 -18.25
C ASN A 997 -34.61 2.90 -19.02
N PRO A 998 -35.77 2.90 -18.34
CA PRO A 998 -37.08 2.89 -18.99
C PRO A 998 -37.41 4.18 -19.78
N GLY A 999 -36.71 5.29 -19.51
CA GLY A 999 -36.88 6.59 -20.19
C GLY A 999 -36.09 6.77 -21.48
N LEU A 1000 -35.29 5.77 -21.92
CA LEU A 1000 -34.44 5.89 -23.12
C LEU A 1000 -35.22 6.22 -24.40
N LYS A 1001 -36.46 5.71 -24.51
CA LYS A 1001 -37.33 5.93 -25.67
C LYS A 1001 -37.83 7.38 -25.81
N ASP A 1002 -37.83 8.13 -24.71
CA ASP A 1002 -38.40 9.48 -24.62
C ASP A 1002 -37.31 10.57 -24.62
N ASN A 1003 -36.03 10.18 -24.71
CA ASN A 1003 -34.89 11.08 -24.68
C ASN A 1003 -34.77 11.82 -26.03
N PRO A 1004 -34.69 13.17 -26.08
CA PRO A 1004 -34.65 13.94 -27.34
C PRO A 1004 -33.45 13.62 -28.25
N GLY A 1005 -32.44 12.92 -27.73
CA GLY A 1005 -31.27 12.41 -28.46
C GLY A 1005 -31.34 10.93 -28.88
N GLY A 1006 -32.40 10.18 -28.53
CA GLY A 1006 -32.69 8.83 -29.06
C GLY A 1006 -31.54 7.81 -29.03
N GLY A 1007 -30.72 7.79 -27.98
CA GLY A 1007 -29.54 6.92 -27.90
C GLY A 1007 -29.83 5.55 -27.27
N ILE A 1008 -29.25 4.48 -27.83
CA ILE A 1008 -29.07 3.19 -27.14
C ILE A 1008 -27.98 3.32 -26.06
N PRO A 1009 -27.98 2.49 -25.00
CA PRO A 1009 -26.89 2.46 -24.03
C PRO A 1009 -25.53 2.21 -24.72
N PRO A 1010 -24.45 2.89 -24.28
CA PRO A 1010 -23.09 2.64 -24.78
C PRO A 1010 -22.67 1.16 -24.75
N PHE A 1011 -21.75 0.78 -25.63
CA PHE A 1011 -21.26 -0.61 -25.70
C PHE A 1011 -20.48 -1.01 -24.43
N GLU A 1012 -19.85 -0.04 -23.80
CA GLU A 1012 -19.10 -0.17 -22.55
C GLU A 1012 -20.02 -0.58 -21.38
N ASP A 1013 -21.27 -0.11 -21.37
CA ASP A 1013 -22.28 -0.52 -20.39
C ASP A 1013 -22.67 -1.98 -20.59
N PHE A 1014 -22.72 -2.44 -21.86
CA PHE A 1014 -22.93 -3.84 -22.20
C PHE A 1014 -21.77 -4.72 -21.75
N CYS A 1015 -20.53 -4.32 -22.01
CA CYS A 1015 -19.34 -5.02 -21.51
C CYS A 1015 -19.34 -5.12 -19.97
N THR A 1016 -19.68 -4.02 -19.29
CA THR A 1016 -19.78 -3.96 -17.83
C THR A 1016 -20.86 -4.90 -17.30
N MET A 1017 -22.04 -4.90 -17.94
CA MET A 1017 -23.14 -5.81 -17.61
C MET A 1017 -22.73 -7.27 -17.82
N LEU A 1018 -22.13 -7.58 -18.96
CA LEU A 1018 -21.70 -8.93 -19.31
C LEU A 1018 -20.66 -9.44 -18.31
N ARG A 1019 -19.69 -8.61 -17.92
CA ARG A 1019 -18.71 -8.93 -16.88
C ARG A 1019 -19.37 -9.27 -15.55
N SER A 1020 -20.38 -8.50 -15.14
CA SER A 1020 -21.10 -8.75 -13.88
C SER A 1020 -21.88 -10.06 -13.87
N LEU A 1021 -22.28 -10.57 -15.04
CA LEU A 1021 -22.92 -11.87 -15.18
C LEU A 1021 -21.89 -13.01 -15.20
N ARG A 1022 -20.78 -12.82 -15.92
CA ARG A 1022 -19.80 -13.88 -16.21
C ARG A 1022 -18.80 -14.14 -15.11
N TYR A 1023 -18.45 -13.12 -14.33
CA TYR A 1023 -17.41 -13.22 -13.31
C TYR A 1023 -18.01 -13.14 -11.92
N ARG A 1024 -17.39 -13.86 -10.99
CA ARG A 1024 -17.78 -13.91 -9.58
C ARG A 1024 -17.72 -12.48 -9.01
N ASN A 1025 -18.88 -11.94 -8.65
CA ASN A 1025 -19.08 -10.53 -8.24
C ASN A 1025 -18.61 -9.48 -9.26
N GLY A 1026 -18.47 -9.83 -10.54
CA GLY A 1026 -17.94 -8.96 -11.59
C GLY A 1026 -16.43 -8.70 -11.53
N ILE A 1027 -15.70 -9.41 -10.66
CA ILE A 1027 -14.25 -9.25 -10.46
C ILE A 1027 -13.50 -10.23 -11.38
N VAL A 1028 -12.60 -9.69 -12.20
CA VAL A 1028 -11.71 -10.51 -13.04
C VAL A 1028 -10.35 -10.60 -12.39
N SER A 1029 -10.06 -11.78 -11.82
CA SER A 1029 -8.85 -12.06 -11.05
C SER A 1029 -8.43 -13.51 -11.33
N GLY A 1030 -7.88 -13.71 -12.53
CA GLY A 1030 -7.47 -15.02 -13.03
C GLY A 1030 -8.63 -15.95 -13.43
N TYR A 1031 -8.28 -17.07 -14.06
CA TYR A 1031 -9.23 -18.05 -14.60
C TYR A 1031 -10.31 -18.52 -13.61
N PRO A 1032 -10.00 -18.77 -12.32
CA PRO A 1032 -11.00 -19.23 -11.37
C PRO A 1032 -12.09 -18.20 -11.11
N SER A 1033 -11.87 -16.89 -11.32
CA SER A 1033 -12.88 -15.87 -11.03
C SER A 1033 -14.05 -15.86 -12.02
N ARG A 1034 -13.94 -16.55 -13.18
CA ARG A 1034 -15.06 -16.79 -14.09
C ARG A 1034 -16.03 -17.82 -13.49
N LEU A 1035 -17.32 -17.63 -13.74
CA LEU A 1035 -18.35 -18.61 -13.39
C LEU A 1035 -18.35 -19.73 -14.42
N HIS A 1036 -17.85 -20.91 -14.04
CA HIS A 1036 -17.68 -22.03 -14.97
C HIS A 1036 -18.86 -23.00 -14.98
N TYR A 1037 -19.63 -23.07 -13.89
CA TYR A 1037 -20.83 -23.90 -13.78
C TYR A 1037 -22.09 -23.05 -13.98
N THR A 1038 -23.04 -23.52 -14.79
CA THR A 1038 -24.29 -22.75 -15.05
C THR A 1038 -25.11 -22.58 -13.77
N SER A 1039 -25.05 -23.55 -12.87
CA SER A 1039 -25.65 -23.48 -11.54
C SER A 1039 -25.05 -22.36 -10.71
N GLU A 1040 -23.73 -22.16 -10.78
CA GLU A 1040 -23.08 -21.03 -10.12
C GLU A 1040 -23.55 -19.70 -10.70
N TRP A 1041 -23.65 -19.61 -12.04
CA TRP A 1041 -24.17 -18.45 -12.74
C TRP A 1041 -25.61 -18.12 -12.34
N LEU A 1042 -26.50 -19.12 -12.28
CA LEU A 1042 -27.89 -18.96 -11.83
C LEU A 1042 -27.98 -18.52 -10.37
N LEU A 1043 -27.16 -19.10 -9.48
CA LEU A 1043 -27.10 -18.71 -8.08
C LEU A 1043 -26.67 -17.25 -7.93
N GLN A 1044 -25.60 -16.83 -8.60
CA GLN A 1044 -25.16 -15.44 -8.58
C GLN A 1044 -26.22 -14.50 -9.16
N ALA A 1045 -26.82 -14.85 -10.30
CA ALA A 1045 -27.86 -14.03 -10.92
C ALA A 1045 -29.10 -13.90 -10.03
N ARG A 1046 -29.50 -14.98 -9.34
CA ARG A 1046 -30.57 -14.96 -8.35
C ARG A 1046 -30.23 -14.06 -7.17
N ASP A 1047 -29.05 -14.23 -6.62
CA ASP A 1047 -28.59 -13.48 -5.44
C ASP A 1047 -28.41 -11.98 -5.76
N ASN A 1048 -28.12 -11.65 -7.02
CA ASN A 1048 -28.08 -10.28 -7.54
C ASN A 1048 -29.45 -9.71 -7.94
N GLY A 1049 -30.56 -10.42 -7.68
CA GLY A 1049 -31.90 -9.95 -8.01
C GLY A 1049 -32.18 -9.85 -9.51
N ILE A 1050 -31.49 -10.64 -10.35
CA ILE A 1050 -31.64 -10.61 -11.81
C ILE A 1050 -32.72 -11.58 -12.28
N LEU A 1051 -32.75 -12.78 -11.71
CA LEU A 1051 -33.67 -13.84 -12.08
C LEU A 1051 -34.10 -14.66 -10.86
N ARG A 1052 -35.11 -15.50 -11.06
CA ARG A 1052 -35.44 -16.60 -10.15
C ARG A 1052 -35.50 -17.91 -10.91
N GLU A 1053 -35.12 -18.99 -10.25
CA GLU A 1053 -35.37 -20.33 -10.76
C GLU A 1053 -36.83 -20.72 -10.49
N VAL A 1054 -37.52 -21.20 -11.52
CA VAL A 1054 -38.94 -21.57 -11.45
C VAL A 1054 -39.16 -23.08 -11.65
N SER A 1055 -38.08 -23.87 -11.74
CA SER A 1055 -38.16 -25.32 -11.93
C SER A 1055 -39.05 -26.01 -10.90
N GLU A 1056 -38.93 -25.65 -9.62
CA GLU A 1056 -39.76 -26.21 -8.53
C GLU A 1056 -41.24 -25.80 -8.71
N GLU A 1057 -41.50 -24.51 -8.97
CA GLU A 1057 -42.85 -23.97 -9.22
C GLU A 1057 -43.54 -24.64 -10.41
N LEU A 1058 -42.76 -25.10 -11.39
CA LEU A 1058 -43.22 -25.80 -12.59
C LEU A 1058 -43.41 -27.31 -12.40
N GLY A 1059 -43.34 -27.81 -11.15
CA GLY A 1059 -43.51 -29.24 -10.83
C GLY A 1059 -42.23 -30.06 -10.93
N GLY A 1060 -41.07 -29.39 -10.89
CA GLY A 1060 -39.76 -30.04 -10.82
C GLY A 1060 -39.55 -30.83 -9.53
N ILE A 1061 -38.61 -31.76 -9.57
CA ILE A 1061 -38.19 -32.58 -8.43
C ILE A 1061 -36.74 -32.24 -8.05
N PRO A 1062 -36.32 -32.53 -6.81
CA PRO A 1062 -34.92 -32.35 -6.41
C PRO A 1062 -33.96 -33.06 -7.36
N LEU A 1063 -32.88 -32.38 -7.72
CA LEU A 1063 -31.76 -32.89 -8.50
C LEU A 1063 -30.61 -33.22 -7.55
N GLU A 1064 -30.25 -34.50 -7.44
CA GLU A 1064 -28.97 -34.89 -6.85
C GLU A 1064 -27.85 -34.52 -7.82
N GLN A 1065 -27.06 -33.52 -7.46
CA GLN A 1065 -25.95 -33.01 -8.25
C GLN A 1065 -24.70 -32.95 -7.39
N GLU A 1066 -23.65 -33.63 -7.83
CA GLU A 1066 -22.30 -33.44 -7.33
C GLU A 1066 -21.51 -32.63 -8.36
N PHE A 1067 -20.72 -31.66 -7.91
CA PHE A 1067 -19.84 -30.84 -8.73
C PHE A 1067 -18.42 -31.36 -8.60
N SER A 1068 -17.82 -31.80 -9.70
CA SER A 1068 -16.44 -32.31 -9.68
C SER A 1068 -15.80 -32.37 -11.05
N PHE A 1069 -16.50 -31.94 -12.11
CA PHE A 1069 -16.07 -32.20 -13.48
C PHE A 1069 -14.75 -31.51 -13.80
N MET A 1070 -14.60 -30.23 -13.47
CA MET A 1070 -13.38 -29.48 -13.75
C MET A 1070 -12.20 -29.98 -12.92
N SER A 1071 -12.40 -30.24 -11.63
CA SER A 1071 -11.33 -30.79 -10.80
C SER A 1071 -10.96 -32.23 -11.16
N SER A 1072 -11.87 -33.01 -11.73
CA SER A 1072 -11.60 -34.39 -12.19
C SER A 1072 -11.05 -34.45 -13.62
N HIS A 1073 -11.25 -33.40 -14.43
CA HIS A 1073 -10.83 -33.34 -15.84
C HIS A 1073 -9.96 -32.12 -16.14
N ARG A 1074 -9.07 -31.74 -15.21
CA ARG A 1074 -8.23 -30.53 -15.30
C ARG A 1074 -7.44 -30.44 -16.60
N ASP A 1075 -6.99 -31.57 -17.13
CA ASP A 1075 -6.21 -31.62 -18.38
C ASP A 1075 -6.98 -31.17 -19.63
N ASN A 1076 -8.32 -31.10 -19.54
CA ASN A 1076 -9.16 -30.55 -20.61
C ASN A 1076 -9.12 -29.01 -20.67
N TYR A 1077 -8.61 -28.36 -19.62
CA TYR A 1077 -8.59 -26.90 -19.50
C TYR A 1077 -7.14 -26.42 -19.54
N PRO A 1078 -6.71 -25.70 -20.59
CA PRO A 1078 -5.32 -25.23 -20.74
C PRO A 1078 -4.79 -24.48 -19.51
N GLN A 1079 -5.66 -23.75 -18.82
CA GLN A 1079 -5.34 -22.95 -17.63
C GLN A 1079 -5.17 -23.80 -16.35
N LEU A 1080 -5.66 -25.05 -16.33
CA LEU A 1080 -5.58 -25.97 -15.19
C LEU A 1080 -4.66 -27.18 -15.45
N ARG A 1081 -4.27 -27.42 -16.71
CA ARG A 1081 -3.44 -28.56 -17.13
C ARG A 1081 -2.05 -28.53 -16.48
N GLY A 1082 -1.60 -29.68 -15.97
CA GLY A 1082 -0.26 -29.84 -15.37
C GLY A 1082 -0.06 -29.17 -14.00
N ASN A 1083 -1.11 -28.56 -13.43
CA ASN A 1083 -1.05 -27.69 -12.26
C ASN A 1083 -1.73 -28.31 -11.02
N ALA A 1084 -1.39 -29.55 -10.67
CA ALA A 1084 -1.89 -30.14 -9.43
C ALA A 1084 -1.30 -29.41 -8.21
N GLY A 1085 -2.14 -28.80 -7.37
CA GLY A 1085 -1.73 -28.09 -6.15
C GLY A 1085 -1.52 -26.57 -6.30
N THR A 1086 -1.80 -25.99 -7.47
CA THR A 1086 -1.78 -24.52 -7.62
C THR A 1086 -3.01 -23.88 -6.98
N ALA A 1087 -2.90 -22.60 -6.60
CA ALA A 1087 -3.98 -21.82 -6.01
C ALA A 1087 -5.25 -21.82 -6.89
N ALA A 1088 -5.10 -21.79 -8.22
CA ALA A 1088 -6.22 -21.80 -9.15
C ALA A 1088 -6.99 -23.13 -9.18
N ALA A 1089 -6.27 -24.27 -9.17
CA ALA A 1089 -6.90 -25.59 -9.13
C ALA A 1089 -7.62 -25.82 -7.79
N GLU A 1090 -7.04 -25.32 -6.70
CA GLU A 1090 -7.64 -25.37 -5.37
C GLU A 1090 -8.88 -24.48 -5.25
N GLN A 1091 -8.86 -23.28 -5.86
CA GLN A 1091 -10.05 -22.42 -5.93
C GLN A 1091 -11.21 -23.08 -6.69
N ILE A 1092 -10.95 -23.75 -7.82
CA ILE A 1092 -12.00 -24.48 -8.55
C ILE A 1092 -12.58 -25.61 -7.69
N ARG A 1093 -11.73 -26.38 -7.00
CA ARG A 1093 -12.17 -27.45 -6.08
C ARG A 1093 -13.06 -26.90 -4.96
N ARG A 1094 -12.68 -25.77 -4.35
CA ARG A 1094 -13.49 -25.11 -3.32
C ARG A 1094 -14.81 -24.58 -3.87
N THR A 1095 -14.82 -24.08 -5.10
CA THR A 1095 -16.07 -23.68 -5.78
C THR A 1095 -17.00 -24.87 -5.91
N GLU A 1096 -16.49 -26.02 -6.33
CA GLU A 1096 -17.26 -27.26 -6.46
C GLU A 1096 -17.84 -27.71 -5.10
N GLU A 1097 -17.00 -27.77 -4.04
CA GLU A 1097 -17.45 -28.10 -2.67
C GLU A 1097 -18.53 -27.13 -2.14
N ARG A 1098 -18.41 -25.85 -2.48
CA ARG A 1098 -19.40 -24.83 -2.14
C ARG A 1098 -20.71 -25.08 -2.88
N LEU A 1099 -20.68 -25.46 -4.16
CA LEU A 1099 -21.89 -25.74 -4.93
C LEU A 1099 -22.60 -27.00 -4.42
N ASP A 1100 -21.85 -28.04 -3.99
CA ASP A 1100 -22.43 -29.23 -3.36
C ASP A 1100 -23.22 -28.91 -2.08
N THR A 1101 -22.91 -27.79 -1.42
CA THR A 1101 -23.49 -27.40 -0.12
C THR A 1101 -24.42 -26.18 -0.18
N ALA A 1102 -24.44 -25.42 -1.27
CA ALA A 1102 -25.07 -24.09 -1.33
C ALA A 1102 -26.61 -24.10 -1.41
N ALA A 1103 -27.23 -25.09 -2.06
CA ALA A 1103 -28.68 -25.15 -2.23
C ALA A 1103 -29.18 -26.52 -2.72
N ALA A 1104 -30.45 -26.83 -2.45
CA ALA A 1104 -31.15 -27.89 -3.17
C ALA A 1104 -31.49 -27.42 -4.59
N TYR A 1105 -31.05 -28.17 -5.60
CA TYR A 1105 -31.37 -27.89 -7.01
C TYR A 1105 -32.66 -28.61 -7.41
N TYR A 1106 -33.47 -28.00 -8.27
CA TYR A 1106 -34.69 -28.61 -8.80
C TYR A 1106 -34.64 -28.64 -10.32
N TYR A 1107 -35.09 -29.74 -10.91
CA TYR A 1107 -35.20 -29.89 -12.36
C TYR A 1107 -36.51 -30.57 -12.75
N ILE A 1108 -36.92 -30.37 -13.99
CA ILE A 1108 -38.09 -31.00 -14.60
C ILE A 1108 -37.57 -32.17 -15.45
N PRO A 1109 -37.80 -33.44 -15.03
CA PRO A 1109 -37.39 -34.61 -15.81
C PRO A 1109 -37.96 -34.58 -17.22
N ALA A 1110 -37.25 -35.14 -18.20
CA ALA A 1110 -37.65 -35.11 -19.60
C ALA A 1110 -39.11 -35.57 -19.84
N GLU A 1111 -39.55 -36.59 -19.10
CA GLU A 1111 -40.91 -37.13 -19.15
C GLU A 1111 -42.00 -36.19 -18.60
N LYS A 1112 -41.63 -35.25 -17.72
CA LYS A 1112 -42.54 -34.27 -17.10
C LYS A 1112 -42.60 -32.92 -17.82
N ILE A 1113 -41.75 -32.68 -18.82
CA ILE A 1113 -41.72 -31.41 -19.56
C ILE A 1113 -43.10 -31.06 -20.14
N ARG A 1114 -43.86 -32.07 -20.61
CA ARG A 1114 -45.21 -31.87 -21.15
C ARG A 1114 -46.17 -31.21 -20.16
N GLU A 1115 -46.03 -31.49 -18.87
CA GLU A 1115 -46.89 -30.93 -17.81
C GLU A 1115 -46.51 -29.48 -17.51
N ALA A 1116 -45.22 -29.15 -17.62
CA ALA A 1116 -44.69 -27.81 -17.39
C ALA A 1116 -44.79 -26.87 -18.61
N GLU A 1117 -44.91 -27.42 -19.82
CA GLU A 1117 -44.87 -26.68 -21.10
C GLU A 1117 -45.83 -25.50 -21.16
N ALA A 1118 -47.01 -25.59 -20.53
CA ALA A 1118 -48.00 -24.51 -20.53
C ALA A 1118 -47.60 -23.30 -19.65
N SER A 1119 -46.76 -23.52 -18.64
CA SER A 1119 -46.35 -22.51 -17.65
C SER A 1119 -44.96 -21.91 -17.90
N ILE A 1120 -44.19 -22.49 -18.84
CA ILE A 1120 -42.96 -21.88 -19.37
C ILE A 1120 -43.35 -20.70 -20.27
N GLN A 1121 -42.71 -19.56 -20.07
CA GLN A 1121 -42.99 -18.29 -20.72
C GLN A 1121 -41.92 -17.96 -21.78
N ASP A 1122 -42.30 -17.15 -22.76
CA ASP A 1122 -41.35 -16.58 -23.72
C ASP A 1122 -40.27 -15.81 -22.96
N GLY A 1123 -39.01 -16.04 -23.33
CA GLY A 1123 -37.84 -15.45 -22.68
C GLY A 1123 -37.33 -16.18 -21.43
N ASP A 1124 -37.99 -17.26 -20.97
CA ASP A 1124 -37.43 -18.11 -19.92
C ASP A 1124 -36.11 -18.74 -20.39
N ILE A 1125 -35.11 -18.77 -19.52
CA ILE A 1125 -33.83 -19.44 -19.78
C ILE A 1125 -34.01 -20.93 -19.51
N ILE A 1126 -33.72 -21.74 -20.52
CA ILE A 1126 -33.76 -23.19 -20.47
C ILE A 1126 -32.34 -23.72 -20.31
N CYS A 1127 -32.09 -24.48 -19.24
CA CYS A 1127 -30.82 -25.13 -18.97
C CYS A 1127 -31.00 -26.66 -19.02
N ILE A 1128 -30.39 -27.32 -19.99
CA ILE A 1128 -30.54 -28.78 -20.19
C ILE A 1128 -29.57 -29.52 -19.25
N VAL A 1129 -30.13 -30.30 -18.34
CA VAL A 1129 -29.38 -31.02 -17.30
C VAL A 1129 -28.49 -32.07 -17.93
N SER A 1130 -27.23 -32.08 -17.50
CA SER A 1130 -26.22 -33.03 -17.94
C SER A 1130 -26.52 -34.46 -17.48
N SER A 1131 -26.05 -35.44 -18.26
CA SER A 1131 -25.96 -36.84 -17.80
C SER A 1131 -24.53 -37.28 -17.51
N THR A 1132 -23.57 -36.36 -17.67
CA THR A 1132 -22.15 -36.56 -17.38
C THR A 1132 -21.91 -36.33 -15.89
N PRO A 1133 -21.34 -37.30 -15.15
CA PRO A 1133 -21.03 -37.12 -13.73
C PRO A 1133 -20.16 -35.90 -13.46
N GLY A 1134 -20.46 -35.15 -12.39
CA GLY A 1134 -19.72 -33.96 -11.97
C GLY A 1134 -20.05 -32.68 -12.73
N LEU A 1135 -20.76 -32.75 -13.87
CA LEU A 1135 -21.14 -31.62 -14.73
C LEU A 1135 -22.64 -31.34 -14.57
N ASP A 1136 -23.05 -30.08 -14.50
CA ASP A 1136 -24.44 -29.71 -14.19
C ASP A 1136 -25.31 -29.51 -15.43
N ILE A 1137 -24.89 -28.65 -16.36
CA ILE A 1137 -25.67 -28.25 -17.54
C ILE A 1137 -24.82 -28.48 -18.79
N THR A 1138 -25.42 -29.09 -19.82
CA THR A 1138 -24.74 -29.35 -21.10
C THR A 1138 -25.05 -28.32 -22.17
N HIS A 1139 -26.20 -27.65 -22.07
CA HIS A 1139 -26.69 -26.76 -23.11
C HIS A 1139 -27.72 -25.77 -22.56
N THR A 1140 -27.74 -24.55 -23.09
CA THR A 1140 -28.69 -23.50 -22.69
C THR A 1140 -29.39 -22.87 -23.90
N GLY A 1141 -30.53 -22.21 -23.64
CA GLY A 1141 -31.30 -21.48 -24.65
C GLY A 1141 -32.42 -20.64 -24.06
N ILE A 1142 -33.18 -19.95 -24.92
CA ILE A 1142 -34.22 -18.99 -24.54
C ILE A 1142 -35.55 -19.48 -25.09
N ALA A 1143 -36.53 -19.72 -24.22
CA ALA A 1143 -37.84 -20.24 -24.57
C ALA A 1143 -38.60 -19.28 -25.50
N ARG A 1144 -39.27 -19.84 -26.51
CA ARG A 1144 -40.05 -19.08 -27.48
C ARG A 1144 -41.20 -19.92 -28.03
N ARG A 1145 -42.42 -19.40 -27.96
CA ARG A 1145 -43.60 -20.03 -28.56
C ARG A 1145 -43.73 -19.70 -30.04
N ALA A 1146 -44.06 -20.71 -30.84
CA ALA A 1146 -44.43 -20.53 -32.24
C ALA A 1146 -45.88 -20.00 -32.38
N GLY A 1147 -46.28 -19.65 -33.60
CA GLY A 1147 -47.61 -19.07 -33.87
C GLY A 1147 -48.79 -20.00 -33.54
N ASP A 1148 -48.56 -21.31 -33.45
CA ASP A 1148 -49.51 -22.34 -33.00
C ASP A 1148 -49.41 -22.63 -31.48
N SER A 1149 -48.68 -21.80 -30.74
CA SER A 1149 -48.43 -21.88 -29.30
C SER A 1149 -47.58 -23.06 -28.81
N SER A 1150 -47.01 -23.87 -29.71
CA SER A 1150 -46.03 -24.89 -29.32
C SER A 1150 -44.78 -24.23 -28.72
N LEU A 1151 -44.18 -24.87 -27.71
CA LEU A 1151 -43.00 -24.33 -27.03
C LEU A 1151 -41.72 -24.81 -27.72
N HIS A 1152 -40.95 -23.85 -28.23
CA HIS A 1152 -39.63 -24.04 -28.81
C HIS A 1152 -38.62 -23.21 -28.00
N PHE A 1153 -37.39 -23.11 -28.50
CA PHE A 1153 -36.37 -22.26 -27.90
C PHE A 1153 -35.35 -21.81 -28.95
N ILE A 1154 -34.74 -20.65 -28.71
CA ILE A 1154 -33.64 -20.10 -29.50
C ILE A 1154 -32.34 -20.48 -28.80
N HIS A 1155 -31.40 -21.06 -29.55
CA HIS A 1155 -30.11 -21.48 -29.01
C HIS A 1155 -29.00 -21.45 -30.06
N ALA A 1156 -27.77 -21.32 -29.59
CA ALA A 1156 -26.57 -21.51 -30.42
C ALA A 1156 -26.36 -23.01 -30.66
N SER A 1157 -26.70 -23.49 -31.86
CA SER A 1157 -26.69 -24.93 -32.18
C SER A 1157 -25.37 -25.35 -32.81
N MET A 1158 -24.62 -26.22 -32.13
CA MET A 1158 -23.43 -26.86 -32.71
C MET A 1158 -23.78 -27.67 -33.97
N ARG A 1159 -24.94 -28.33 -33.98
CA ARG A 1159 -25.39 -29.16 -35.11
C ARG A 1159 -25.70 -28.34 -36.36
N GLU A 1160 -26.36 -27.20 -36.18
CA GLU A 1160 -26.74 -26.31 -37.28
C GLU A 1160 -25.65 -25.27 -37.60
N GLY A 1161 -24.57 -25.22 -36.81
CA GLY A 1161 -23.45 -24.31 -36.99
C GLY A 1161 -23.77 -22.83 -36.75
N ARG A 1162 -24.92 -22.51 -36.15
CA ARG A 1162 -25.39 -21.13 -35.90
C ARG A 1162 -26.49 -21.07 -34.85
N THR A 1163 -26.82 -19.85 -34.41
CA THR A 1163 -27.98 -19.57 -33.56
C THR A 1163 -29.27 -19.71 -34.37
N VAL A 1164 -30.18 -20.55 -33.88
CA VAL A 1164 -31.42 -20.90 -34.56
C VAL A 1164 -32.59 -20.94 -33.59
N MET A 1165 -33.78 -20.70 -34.13
CA MET A 1165 -35.02 -21.16 -33.53
C MET A 1165 -35.14 -22.66 -33.81
N GLU A 1166 -35.15 -23.49 -32.76
CA GLU A 1166 -35.19 -24.95 -32.91
C GLU A 1166 -36.51 -25.41 -33.54
N ALA A 1167 -36.42 -26.22 -34.60
CA ALA A 1167 -37.57 -26.70 -35.34
C ALA A 1167 -38.39 -27.73 -34.54
N ARG A 1168 -37.73 -28.50 -33.67
CA ARG A 1168 -38.37 -29.40 -32.71
C ARG A 1168 -38.94 -28.62 -31.53
N THR A 1169 -40.04 -29.11 -30.97
CA THR A 1169 -40.51 -28.59 -29.68
C THR A 1169 -39.49 -28.89 -28.58
N LEU A 1170 -39.52 -28.12 -27.48
CA LEU A 1170 -38.61 -28.32 -26.35
C LEU A 1170 -38.66 -29.76 -25.83
N ARG A 1171 -39.87 -30.32 -25.72
CA ARG A 1171 -40.11 -31.72 -25.36
C ARG A 1171 -39.47 -32.73 -26.32
N GLU A 1172 -39.52 -32.48 -27.63
CA GLU A 1172 -38.93 -33.38 -28.63
C GLU A 1172 -37.39 -33.30 -28.64
N TYR A 1173 -36.85 -32.14 -28.26
CA TYR A 1173 -35.41 -31.91 -28.17
C TYR A 1173 -34.80 -32.63 -26.95
N VAL A 1174 -35.43 -32.51 -25.77
CA VAL A 1174 -34.89 -33.02 -24.50
C VAL A 1174 -35.33 -34.48 -24.29
N LYS A 1175 -34.42 -35.42 -24.58
CA LYS A 1175 -34.71 -36.87 -24.53
C LYS A 1175 -34.33 -37.57 -23.22
N LYS A 1176 -33.37 -37.04 -22.47
CA LYS A 1176 -32.81 -37.61 -21.22
C LYS A 1176 -32.37 -36.49 -20.28
N GLY A 1177 -32.24 -36.81 -18.99
CA GLY A 1177 -31.97 -35.82 -17.94
C GLY A 1177 -33.23 -35.02 -17.69
N GLY A 1178 -33.25 -33.77 -18.15
CA GLY A 1178 -34.40 -32.89 -18.01
C GLY A 1178 -33.98 -31.44 -18.24
N ILE A 1179 -34.76 -30.50 -17.72
CA ILE A 1179 -34.47 -29.07 -17.81
C ILE A 1179 -34.55 -28.39 -16.45
N ARG A 1180 -33.72 -27.36 -16.27
CA ARG A 1180 -33.94 -26.30 -15.29
C ARG A 1180 -34.43 -25.07 -16.02
N VAL A 1181 -35.32 -24.31 -15.38
CA VAL A 1181 -35.94 -23.13 -15.97
C VAL A 1181 -35.72 -21.95 -15.04
N ALA A 1182 -35.17 -20.86 -15.60
CA ALA A 1182 -34.97 -19.61 -14.89
C ALA A 1182 -35.67 -18.46 -15.61
N ARG A 1183 -36.22 -17.52 -14.83
CA ARG A 1183 -37.04 -16.41 -15.32
C ARG A 1183 -36.51 -15.08 -14.79
N LEU A 1184 -36.26 -14.13 -15.70
CA LEU A 1184 -35.88 -12.77 -15.32
C LEU A 1184 -37.04 -12.07 -14.59
N TYR A 1185 -36.72 -11.29 -13.55
CA TYR A 1185 -37.70 -10.43 -12.87
C TYR A 1185 -38.21 -9.29 -13.75
#